data_AF-A0A7K2HTC3-F1
#
_entry.id   AF-A0A7K2HTC3-F1
#
_cell.length_a   1.000
_cell.length_b   1.000
_cell.length_c   1.000
_cell.angle_alpha   90.00
_cell.angle_beta   90.00
_cell.angle_gamma   90.00
#
_symmetry.space_group_name_H-M   'P 1'
#
loop_
_entity.id
_entity.type
_entity.pdbx_description
1 polymer ?
#
loop_
_entity_poly.entity_id
_entity_poly.type
_entity_poly.pdbx_seq_one_letter_code
_entity_poly.pdbx_strand_id
1 'polypeptide(L)'
;MPEHPTSTTATTGPRLPDGRVAVLVSSDVADLVTEEAAALLAFVRAHPSVPVGSIGAHIMATRPARRHRALVLAGDRDELVDALAALAGGRAHPGVIRGAGPAMARRVAYTFPGQGSQRPGMGRSYYELSAPFRHAVDACHEQSLRLFGSSPRDYVLGDVEPDDPSVTDVRVIQPALFMQMVGLTAMWDAAGATPSLTVGHSQGEIAAALRSGVMTLSDALTIVTIRARLVHDLSPRGHTMAVVGIDIDECEDMLARHSGWAQLSVVNSAHILCVSGKRDTVLEMVDSLSAQGKFAKEIRVEYPAHTSIVSEYQPAFLDALGTYLENSTMLAGDLPCIGATLGCAVDESMALGDYWFWNLRNRVRFDKAVDRAAVDHRADFFIEMSEHPTLLLAMGETLSEVDDDGLAGRPVIGTSRRDANGLEEFTRNVAALAVADTGFRWDALVAEVGGVRLSPPLEDFPNTVMRRTHLWADREAGLADPVNSPQWAAGRAGRTVHRLTAGWKPLSRRKTLAPRRIAVLDPTGGCAGLAAAIRSAAAGHGASATVVGPGDGPIPANDVDTAVLLVGGAGSAPDDAARVLADVIADARWRTGLHTLPDQFWWVTVGGEQVTDADPVPDIVHGSITAALRCAAAEHPTTRFRHLDLEPSADAIAAGEVLTAVHIAGEPELALRGGTVHVKRWATADSVVAGPQPKLDHVVITGGTGKLGLEFCEHYASAGAGRITLLSRTGGSPEAVRRIEALRRRVDTVIEIVRCDVTDAAAVDRLIAAQAEPVTLLLHAALDYVSTSIDAITDAAVADSLAAKVTGLRNMVRALPADDGMSVVVCSSLAASLGGRDQALYALGNRMLGIAAAQLRDEGIAAASIEWGLWRVQGPLDADGVAAVEGAGVVPMAPAAAMAAGLVDVTGDSIVLSADWTELHDLLGLFGYQPVLADLDLSTAPVLPAPSEPSIAVVSDVAAETVHDEQPADSGSVPRAGVADLLRAELAVSMGLGAQEIDVDPDVPLVALGLDSLQALDFRKRVKTTLDQDLPVEAILGGASLHEVVDLMR
;
A
#
# COMPACT_ATOMS: atom_id res chain seq x y z
N MET A 1 7.57 70.13 33.50
CA MET A 1 7.18 69.08 32.54
C MET A 1 8.30 68.07 32.48
N PRO A 2 8.11 66.84 32.96
CA PRO A 2 9.08 65.77 32.77
C PRO A 2 8.86 65.09 31.42
N GLU A 3 9.97 64.70 30.79
CA GLU A 3 10.06 63.97 29.54
C GLU A 3 9.47 62.56 29.68
N HIS A 4 8.66 62.16 28.70
CA HIS A 4 8.21 60.78 28.54
C HIS A 4 9.39 59.90 28.10
N PRO A 5 9.63 58.73 28.72
CA PRO A 5 10.59 57.77 28.21
C PRO A 5 10.00 57.12 26.95
N THR A 6 10.70 57.26 25.83
CA THR A 6 10.47 56.49 24.61
C THR A 6 10.77 55.02 24.88
N SER A 7 9.71 54.21 24.99
CA SER A 7 9.78 52.75 24.95
C SER A 7 10.31 52.31 23.58
N THR A 8 11.55 51.83 23.54
CA THR A 8 12.12 51.12 22.39
C THR A 8 11.42 49.77 22.29
N THR A 9 10.44 49.64 21.40
CA THR A 9 9.80 48.35 21.10
C THR A 9 10.84 47.43 20.45
N ALA A 10 11.37 46.48 21.23
CA ALA A 10 12.30 45.47 20.74
C ALA A 10 11.60 44.58 19.69
N THR A 11 12.20 44.45 18.51
CA THR A 11 11.74 43.51 17.48
C THR A 11 11.77 42.09 18.05
N THR A 12 10.61 41.46 18.23
CA THR A 12 10.48 40.10 18.75
C THR A 12 10.86 39.10 17.67
N GLY A 13 12.09 38.58 17.73
CA GLY A 13 12.54 37.46 16.88
C GLY A 13 11.82 36.15 17.21
N PRO A 14 12.05 35.09 16.43
CA PRO A 14 11.45 33.78 16.67
C PRO A 14 11.91 33.23 18.02
N ARG A 15 10.96 32.92 18.90
CA ARG A 15 11.19 32.45 20.26
C ARG A 15 10.88 30.97 20.35
N LEU A 16 11.82 30.24 20.93
CA LEU A 16 11.60 28.88 21.37
C LEU A 16 10.80 28.86 22.68
N PRO A 17 10.22 27.70 23.08
CA PRO A 17 9.40 27.62 24.28
C PRO A 17 10.08 28.09 25.58
N ASP A 18 11.39 27.95 25.70
CA ASP A 18 12.18 28.45 26.85
C ASP A 18 12.61 29.93 26.74
N GLY A 19 12.15 30.64 25.71
CA GLY A 19 12.44 32.06 25.49
C GLY A 19 13.72 32.37 24.70
N ARG A 20 14.57 31.37 24.42
CA ARG A 20 15.75 31.55 23.57
C ARG A 20 15.35 31.88 22.12
N VAL A 21 16.21 32.60 21.41
CA VAL A 21 16.00 32.89 19.99
C VAL A 21 16.38 31.67 19.16
N ALA A 22 15.51 31.31 18.23
CA ALA A 22 15.81 30.32 17.19
C ALA A 22 16.62 30.97 16.05
N VAL A 23 17.86 30.53 15.84
CA VAL A 23 18.69 30.95 14.69
C VAL A 23 18.91 29.76 13.78
N LEU A 24 18.18 29.73 12.66
CA LEU A 24 18.25 28.65 11.68
C LEU A 24 19.48 28.79 10.78
N VAL A 25 20.30 27.75 10.72
CA VAL A 25 21.39 27.59 9.76
C VAL A 25 21.02 26.44 8.83
N SER A 26 20.83 26.71 7.54
CA SER A 26 20.42 25.66 6.60
C SER A 26 21.08 25.77 5.23
N SER A 27 21.25 24.62 4.57
CA SER A 27 21.79 24.52 3.21
C SER A 27 21.17 23.33 2.46
N ASP A 28 21.29 23.32 1.13
CA ASP A 28 20.93 22.15 0.32
C ASP A 28 22.04 21.10 0.26
N VAL A 29 23.22 21.41 0.79
CA VAL A 29 24.37 20.50 0.85
C VAL A 29 24.90 20.44 2.27
N ALA A 30 25.10 19.22 2.78
CA ALA A 30 25.44 18.97 4.19
C ALA A 30 26.67 19.73 4.70
N ASP A 31 27.74 19.79 3.90
CA ASP A 31 29.01 20.41 4.30
C ASP A 31 28.89 21.94 4.45
N LEU A 32 28.02 22.57 3.65
CA LEU A 32 27.85 24.03 3.62
C LEU A 32 27.14 24.58 4.86
N VAL A 33 26.55 23.74 5.70
CA VAL A 33 25.97 24.18 6.99
C VAL A 33 27.07 24.80 7.88
N THR A 34 28.29 24.27 7.82
CA THR A 34 29.42 24.82 8.58
C THR A 34 29.92 26.16 8.02
N GLU A 35 29.91 26.30 6.69
CA GLU A 35 30.27 27.56 6.02
C GLU A 35 29.22 28.66 6.25
N GLU A 36 27.94 28.31 6.21
CA GLU A 36 26.84 29.22 6.59
C GLU A 36 27.00 29.71 8.04
N ALA A 37 27.31 28.79 8.97
CA ALA A 37 27.57 29.15 10.35
C ALA A 37 28.78 30.09 10.48
N ALA A 38 29.84 29.88 9.70
CA ALA A 38 31.02 30.75 9.69
C ALA A 38 30.70 32.15 9.15
N ALA A 39 29.88 32.24 8.09
CA ALA A 39 29.44 33.51 7.52
C ALA A 39 28.56 34.31 8.52
N LEU A 40 27.63 33.63 9.19
CA LEU A 40 26.81 34.23 10.25
C LEU A 40 27.66 34.66 11.44
N LEU A 41 28.62 33.84 11.88
CA LEU A 41 29.55 34.18 12.96
C LEU A 41 30.36 35.45 12.66
N ALA A 42 30.87 35.58 11.42
CA ALA A 42 31.61 36.77 10.99
C ALA A 42 30.72 38.02 11.05
N PHE A 43 29.48 37.92 10.56
CA PHE A 43 28.50 39.01 10.64
C PHE A 43 28.21 39.42 12.09
N VAL A 44 27.93 38.45 12.97
CA VAL A 44 27.67 38.70 14.40
C VAL A 44 28.89 39.35 15.06
N ARG A 45 30.13 38.98 14.71
CA ARG A 45 31.31 39.65 15.29
C ARG A 45 31.47 41.09 14.80
N ALA A 46 31.16 41.37 13.54
CA ALA A 46 31.28 42.70 12.94
C ALA A 46 30.20 43.69 13.41
N HIS A 47 29.03 43.21 13.82
CA HIS A 47 27.87 44.05 14.13
C HIS A 47 27.38 43.90 15.59
N PRO A 48 28.19 44.30 16.62
CA PRO A 48 27.91 44.07 18.04
C PRO A 48 26.60 44.69 18.56
N SER A 49 26.07 45.70 17.87
CA SER A 49 24.83 46.39 18.23
C SER A 49 23.56 45.70 17.74
N VAL A 50 23.66 44.73 16.82
CA VAL A 50 22.49 44.03 16.27
C VAL A 50 21.98 43.00 17.29
N PRO A 51 20.71 43.06 17.73
CA PRO A 51 20.14 42.08 18.66
C PRO A 51 20.02 40.68 18.05
N VAL A 52 20.20 39.64 18.87
CA VAL A 52 20.03 38.22 18.49
C VAL A 52 18.66 37.96 17.86
N GLY A 53 17.60 38.54 18.45
CA GLY A 53 16.23 38.42 17.93
C GLY A 53 16.07 38.97 16.51
N SER A 54 16.76 40.08 16.18
CA SER A 54 16.74 40.65 14.83
C SER A 54 17.43 39.75 13.81
N ILE A 55 18.49 39.04 14.21
CA ILE A 55 19.18 38.06 13.35
C ILE A 55 18.26 36.87 13.04
N GLY A 56 17.64 36.28 14.05
CA GLY A 56 16.69 35.17 13.87
C GLY A 56 15.50 35.58 13.00
N ALA A 57 14.92 36.76 13.25
CA ALA A 57 13.82 37.31 12.45
C ALA A 57 14.23 37.54 11.00
N HIS A 58 15.42 38.10 10.76
CA HIS A 58 15.93 38.36 9.42
C HIS A 58 16.10 37.06 8.63
N ILE A 59 16.69 36.03 9.24
CA ILE A 59 16.87 34.72 8.60
C ILE A 59 15.51 34.12 8.21
N MET A 60 14.55 34.08 9.13
CA MET A 60 13.22 33.51 8.84
C MET A 60 12.44 34.28 7.79
N ALA A 61 12.60 35.60 7.72
CA ALA A 61 11.93 36.44 6.73
C ALA A 61 12.58 36.40 5.34
N THR A 62 13.88 36.12 5.24
CA THR A 62 14.64 36.26 3.99
C THR A 62 15.18 34.96 3.42
N ARG A 63 15.20 33.87 4.19
CA ARG A 63 15.79 32.59 3.78
C ARG A 63 14.81 31.43 3.97
N PRO A 64 14.60 30.58 2.96
CA PRO A 64 13.85 29.33 3.14
C PRO A 64 14.63 28.34 4.01
N ALA A 65 13.91 27.50 4.76
CA ALA A 65 14.48 26.42 5.55
C ALA A 65 14.88 25.22 4.65
N ARG A 66 16.13 25.21 4.19
CA ARG A 66 16.68 24.17 3.28
C ARG A 66 16.82 22.80 3.96
N ARG A 67 17.12 21.75 3.19
CA ARG A 67 17.10 20.35 3.65
C ARG A 67 18.10 20.02 4.75
N HIS A 68 19.34 20.51 4.72
CA HIS A 68 20.30 20.26 5.80
C HIS A 68 20.23 21.38 6.81
N ARG A 69 19.82 21.06 8.05
CA ARG A 69 19.45 22.05 9.07
C ARG A 69 20.27 21.88 10.34
N ALA A 70 20.63 23.02 10.92
CA ALA A 70 21.03 23.15 12.30
C ALA A 70 20.28 24.34 12.92
N LEU A 71 19.78 24.17 14.13
CA LEU A 71 19.13 25.21 14.90
C LEU A 71 20.04 25.61 16.05
N VAL A 72 20.41 26.89 16.10
CA VAL A 72 21.15 27.49 17.20
C VAL A 72 20.17 28.10 18.19
N LEU A 73 20.31 27.75 19.46
CA LEU A 73 19.47 28.17 20.58
C LEU A 73 20.27 29.16 21.43
N ALA A 74 19.94 30.45 21.34
CA ALA A 74 20.69 31.50 22.02
C ALA A 74 19.79 32.44 22.82
N GLY A 75 20.06 32.57 24.12
CA GLY A 75 19.45 33.56 25.01
C GLY A 75 20.08 34.94 24.87
N ASP A 76 21.40 34.97 24.62
CA ASP A 76 22.17 36.20 24.43
C ASP A 76 23.20 36.10 23.30
N ARG A 77 23.99 37.16 23.14
CA ARG A 77 24.99 37.27 22.08
C ARG A 77 26.15 36.31 22.28
N ASP A 78 26.61 36.14 23.52
CA ASP A 78 27.80 35.33 23.80
C ASP A 78 27.48 33.85 23.52
N GLU A 79 26.28 33.40 23.94
CA GLU A 79 25.76 32.09 23.59
C GLU A 79 25.64 31.89 22.06
N LEU A 80 25.15 32.90 21.32
CA LEU A 80 25.05 32.83 19.86
C LEU A 80 26.44 32.69 19.21
N VAL A 81 27.41 33.49 19.66
CA VAL A 81 28.78 33.48 19.12
C VAL A 81 29.46 32.13 19.40
N ASP A 82 29.34 31.61 20.62
CA ASP A 82 29.93 30.33 21.00
C ASP A 82 29.31 29.16 20.25
N ALA A 83 27.97 29.14 20.11
CA ALA A 83 27.25 28.11 19.38
C ALA A 83 27.57 28.13 17.87
N LEU A 84 27.59 29.31 17.24
CA LEU A 84 27.98 29.44 15.82
C LEU A 84 29.44 29.07 15.61
N ALA A 85 30.34 29.40 16.52
CA ALA A 85 31.75 29.01 16.45
C ALA A 85 31.94 27.48 16.61
N ALA A 86 31.12 26.83 17.42
CA ALA A 86 31.10 25.37 17.50
C ALA A 86 30.57 24.74 16.21
N LEU A 87 29.45 25.21 15.68
CA LEU A 87 28.85 24.71 14.45
C LEU A 87 29.77 24.90 13.23
N ALA A 88 30.37 26.09 13.09
CA ALA A 88 31.35 26.39 12.04
C ALA A 88 32.59 25.49 12.13
N GLY A 89 33.00 25.12 13.35
CA GLY A 89 34.10 24.19 13.59
C GLY A 89 33.70 22.71 13.53
N GLY A 90 32.45 22.37 13.21
CA GLY A 90 31.95 21.00 13.18
C GLY A 90 31.93 20.30 14.56
N ARG A 91 31.91 21.06 15.66
CA ARG A 91 31.94 20.55 17.04
C ARG A 91 30.53 20.52 17.64
N ALA A 92 30.27 19.53 18.51
CA ALA A 92 29.04 19.48 19.29
C ALA A 92 28.94 20.65 20.28
N HIS A 93 27.73 21.16 20.50
CA HIS A 93 27.46 22.24 21.44
C HIS A 93 26.05 22.11 22.02
N PRO A 94 25.84 22.33 23.33
CA PRO A 94 24.50 22.20 23.95
C PRO A 94 23.44 23.14 23.39
N GLY A 95 23.84 24.29 22.87
CA GLY A 95 22.98 25.26 22.18
C GLY A 95 22.84 25.02 20.67
N VAL A 96 23.24 23.86 20.14
CA VAL A 96 23.13 23.54 18.71
C VAL A 96 22.46 22.18 18.52
N ILE A 97 21.32 22.16 17.84
CA ILE A 97 20.65 20.93 17.42
C ILE A 97 20.84 20.78 15.92
N ARG A 98 21.45 19.69 15.47
CA ARG A 98 21.73 19.41 14.05
C ARG A 98 20.95 18.19 13.60
N GLY A 99 20.33 18.27 12.42
CA GLY A 99 19.70 17.12 11.79
C GLY A 99 20.72 16.04 11.44
N ALA A 100 20.39 14.77 11.68
CA ALA A 100 21.25 13.63 11.35
C ALA A 100 21.45 13.45 9.82
N GLY A 101 20.50 13.95 9.02
CA GLY A 101 20.50 13.88 7.56
C GLY A 101 19.73 15.04 6.94
N PRO A 102 19.35 14.95 5.65
CA PRO A 102 18.41 15.90 5.08
C PRO A 102 17.05 15.80 5.77
N ALA A 103 16.43 16.93 6.07
CA ALA A 103 15.04 17.01 6.50
C ALA A 103 14.14 16.43 5.40
N MET A 104 13.12 15.70 5.82
CA MET A 104 12.12 15.07 4.96
C MET A 104 10.73 15.43 5.50
N ALA A 105 9.68 15.27 4.71
CA ALA A 105 8.32 15.42 5.22
C ALA A 105 8.04 14.29 6.20
N ARG A 106 7.77 14.62 7.46
CA ARG A 106 7.50 13.62 8.51
C ARG A 106 6.01 13.39 8.70
N ARG A 107 5.65 12.15 9.00
CA ARG A 107 4.33 11.76 9.48
C ARG A 107 4.43 11.55 10.98
N VAL A 108 4.13 12.61 11.72
CA VAL A 108 4.34 12.69 13.17
C VAL A 108 3.19 12.01 13.92
N ALA A 109 3.49 11.01 14.74
CA ALA A 109 2.55 10.34 15.63
C ALA A 109 2.66 10.91 17.06
N TYR A 110 1.58 11.49 17.57
CA TYR A 110 1.49 11.81 19.00
C TYR A 110 1.05 10.56 19.76
N THR A 111 1.89 10.15 20.72
CA THR A 111 1.68 8.95 21.52
C THR A 111 1.31 9.32 22.95
N PHE A 112 0.22 8.76 23.45
CA PHE A 112 -0.36 9.10 24.74
C PHE A 112 -0.22 7.91 25.70
N PRO A 113 0.64 8.01 26.73
CA PRO A 113 0.89 6.89 27.63
C PRO A 113 -0.22 6.65 28.65
N GLY A 114 -0.20 5.45 29.24
CA GLY A 114 -1.06 5.10 30.36
C GLY A 114 -0.57 5.65 31.71
N GLN A 115 -1.02 5.02 32.80
CA GLN A 115 -0.54 5.34 34.15
C GLN A 115 0.92 4.88 34.34
N GLY A 116 1.75 5.69 35.02
CA GLY A 116 3.11 5.30 35.39
C GLY A 116 4.07 6.45 35.72
N SER A 117 3.85 7.64 35.16
CA SER A 117 4.72 8.81 35.36
C SER A 117 4.20 9.81 36.41
N GLN A 118 2.96 9.62 36.91
CA GLN A 118 2.26 10.58 37.76
C GLN A 118 3.02 10.97 39.03
N ARG A 119 2.85 12.23 39.41
CA ARG A 119 3.19 12.79 40.72
C ARG A 119 2.43 14.10 40.92
N PRO A 120 2.16 14.51 42.17
CA PRO A 120 1.74 15.87 42.44
C PRO A 120 2.74 16.89 41.85
N GLY A 121 2.21 17.94 41.22
CA GLY A 121 3.03 19.02 40.66
C GLY A 121 3.70 18.72 39.33
N MET A 122 3.36 17.62 38.65
CA MET A 122 3.90 17.27 37.32
C MET A 122 3.60 18.30 36.22
N GLY A 123 2.61 19.17 36.43
CA GLY A 123 2.19 20.21 35.50
C GLY A 123 2.68 21.62 35.84
N ARG A 124 3.23 21.84 37.04
CA ARG A 124 3.44 23.19 37.58
C ARG A 124 4.34 24.05 36.70
N SER A 125 5.53 23.57 36.35
CA SER A 125 6.49 24.32 35.54
C SER A 125 5.91 24.66 34.16
N TYR A 126 5.17 23.74 33.54
CA TYR A 126 4.52 23.98 32.26
C TYR A 126 3.39 25.02 32.37
N TYR A 127 2.59 24.96 33.44
CA TYR A 127 1.51 25.91 33.70
C TYR A 127 2.02 27.34 33.92
N GLU A 128 3.13 27.48 34.63
CA GLU A 128 3.78 28.77 34.90
C GLU A 128 4.47 29.34 33.64
N LEU A 129 5.13 28.49 32.85
CA LEU A 129 6.00 28.93 31.75
C LEU A 129 5.31 28.92 30.37
N SER A 130 4.23 28.16 30.18
CA SER A 130 3.57 27.98 28.88
C SER A 130 2.10 28.39 28.91
N ALA A 131 1.75 29.45 28.16
CA ALA A 131 0.37 29.89 28.02
C ALA A 131 -0.56 28.86 27.36
N PRO A 132 -0.17 28.16 26.27
CA PRO A 132 -0.96 27.09 25.69
C PRO A 132 -1.30 25.96 26.68
N PHE A 133 -0.29 25.52 27.46
CA PHE A 133 -0.51 24.51 28.50
C PHE A 133 -1.53 24.98 29.53
N ARG A 134 -1.32 26.19 30.06
CA ARG A 134 -2.18 26.79 31.08
C ARG A 134 -3.62 26.90 30.61
N HIS A 135 -3.85 27.43 29.40
CA HIS A 135 -5.20 27.56 28.85
C HIS A 135 -5.89 26.21 28.67
N ALA A 136 -5.18 25.19 28.20
CA ALA A 136 -5.72 23.85 28.03
C ALA A 136 -6.08 23.19 29.38
N VAL A 137 -5.22 23.36 30.38
CA VAL A 137 -5.48 22.89 31.76
C VAL A 137 -6.65 23.63 32.40
N ASP A 138 -6.75 24.96 32.23
CA ASP A 138 -7.86 25.75 32.74
C ASP A 138 -9.19 25.38 32.08
N ALA A 139 -9.19 25.12 30.76
CA ALA A 139 -10.38 24.61 30.06
C ALA A 139 -10.83 23.25 30.60
N CYS A 140 -9.89 22.32 30.83
CA CYS A 140 -10.19 21.03 31.46
C CYS A 140 -10.70 21.21 32.89
N HIS A 141 -10.13 22.16 33.65
CA HIS A 141 -10.53 22.46 35.02
C HIS A 141 -11.97 22.96 35.08
N GLU A 142 -12.31 23.97 34.28
CA GLU A 142 -13.65 24.53 34.20
C GLU A 142 -14.69 23.49 33.78
N GLN A 143 -14.39 22.67 32.77
CA GLN A 143 -15.31 21.62 32.32
C GLN A 143 -15.48 20.53 33.38
N SER A 144 -14.40 20.13 34.07
CA SER A 144 -14.49 19.16 35.18
C SER A 144 -15.35 19.68 36.32
N LEU A 145 -15.22 20.97 36.68
CA LEU A 145 -16.07 21.61 37.68
C LEU A 145 -17.55 21.63 37.27
N ARG A 146 -17.84 21.90 35.98
CA ARG A 146 -19.22 21.86 35.45
C ARG A 146 -19.83 20.46 35.52
N LEU A 147 -19.07 19.42 35.16
CA LEU A 147 -19.56 18.04 35.10
C LEU A 147 -19.63 17.36 36.48
N PHE A 148 -18.63 17.58 37.33
CA PHE A 148 -18.40 16.78 38.55
C PHE A 148 -18.29 17.59 39.84
N GLY A 149 -18.36 18.93 39.77
CA GLY A 149 -18.19 19.80 40.94
C GLY A 149 -16.79 19.76 41.57
N SER A 150 -15.83 19.08 40.93
CA SER A 150 -14.47 18.88 41.39
C SER A 150 -13.52 18.81 40.20
N SER A 151 -12.23 19.03 40.43
CA SER A 151 -11.23 19.04 39.36
C SER A 151 -9.89 18.49 39.84
N PRO A 152 -9.15 17.72 39.01
CA PRO A 152 -7.84 17.22 39.36
C PRO A 152 -6.71 18.27 39.23
N ARG A 153 -7.03 19.54 38.93
CA ARG A 153 -6.03 20.60 38.69
C ARG A 153 -5.05 20.74 39.85
N ASP A 154 -5.54 20.70 41.09
CA ASP A 154 -4.70 20.87 42.27
C ASP A 154 -3.63 19.77 42.37
N TYR A 155 -3.92 18.54 41.91
CA TYR A 155 -2.92 17.48 41.77
C TYR A 155 -1.89 17.81 40.69
N VAL A 156 -2.34 18.26 39.51
CA VAL A 156 -1.47 18.66 38.39
C VAL A 156 -0.50 19.77 38.83
N LEU A 157 -0.98 20.74 39.61
CA LEU A 157 -0.18 21.82 40.16
C LEU A 157 0.59 21.42 41.41
N GLY A 158 0.19 20.37 42.13
CA GLY A 158 0.83 19.98 43.39
C GLY A 158 0.38 20.83 44.58
N ASP A 159 -0.78 21.46 44.49
CA ASP A 159 -1.48 22.13 45.60
C ASP A 159 -2.23 21.09 46.46
N VAL A 160 -1.59 19.96 46.72
CA VAL A 160 -2.09 18.87 47.57
C VAL A 160 -1.05 18.57 48.65
N GLU A 161 -1.51 18.40 49.89
CA GLU A 161 -0.59 18.10 50.99
C GLU A 161 0.04 16.71 50.80
N PRO A 162 1.34 16.51 51.14
CA PRO A 162 2.03 15.24 50.88
C PRO A 162 1.39 14.01 51.53
N ASP A 163 0.76 14.19 52.69
CA ASP A 163 0.07 13.14 53.44
C ASP A 163 -1.42 13.01 53.07
N ASP A 164 -1.91 13.79 52.10
CA ASP A 164 -3.29 13.73 51.64
C ASP A 164 -3.56 12.39 50.92
N PRO A 165 -4.62 11.64 51.29
CA PRO A 165 -4.98 10.39 50.62
C PRO A 165 -5.15 10.50 49.10
N SER A 166 -5.50 11.69 48.59
CA SER A 166 -5.64 11.97 47.16
C SER A 166 -4.35 11.81 46.36
N VAL A 167 -3.17 11.88 47.00
CA VAL A 167 -1.86 11.72 46.35
C VAL A 167 -1.73 10.35 45.67
N THR A 168 -2.35 9.33 46.23
CA THR A 168 -2.34 7.94 45.72
C THR A 168 -3.70 7.50 45.17
N ASP A 169 -4.71 8.38 45.14
CA ASP A 169 -6.06 8.02 44.74
C ASP A 169 -6.20 8.01 43.21
N VAL A 170 -6.51 6.83 42.65
CA VAL A 170 -6.72 6.64 41.21
C VAL A 170 -7.80 7.56 40.63
N ARG A 171 -8.80 7.93 41.44
CA ARG A 171 -9.90 8.84 41.06
C ARG A 171 -9.41 10.26 40.77
N VAL A 172 -8.25 10.63 41.32
CA VAL A 172 -7.59 11.91 41.06
C VAL A 172 -6.49 11.75 40.00
N ILE A 173 -5.72 10.67 40.09
CA ILE A 173 -4.55 10.41 39.22
C ILE A 173 -4.94 10.30 37.74
N GLN A 174 -5.96 9.51 37.39
CA GLN A 174 -6.32 9.29 35.97
C GLN A 174 -6.80 10.59 35.30
N PRO A 175 -7.77 11.34 35.88
CA PRO A 175 -8.15 12.65 35.35
C PRO A 175 -6.99 13.68 35.34
N ALA A 176 -6.09 13.64 36.33
CA ALA A 176 -4.90 14.51 36.35
C ALA A 176 -3.93 14.21 35.19
N LEU A 177 -3.67 12.93 34.92
CA LEU A 177 -2.82 12.51 33.80
C LEU A 177 -3.44 12.89 32.45
N PHE A 178 -4.75 12.72 32.30
CA PHE A 178 -5.47 13.19 31.12
C PHE A 178 -5.29 14.70 30.92
N MET A 179 -5.54 15.50 31.97
CA MET A 179 -5.37 16.97 31.93
C MET A 179 -3.93 17.37 31.59
N GLN A 180 -2.93 16.68 32.13
CA GLN A 180 -1.52 16.87 31.78
C GLN A 180 -1.26 16.61 30.29
N MET A 181 -1.73 15.47 29.76
CA MET A 181 -1.54 15.10 28.35
C MET A 181 -2.18 16.13 27.41
N VAL A 182 -3.38 16.62 27.73
CA VAL A 182 -4.05 17.69 26.98
C VAL A 182 -3.23 18.99 27.00
N GLY A 183 -2.69 19.36 28.16
CA GLY A 183 -1.79 20.51 28.30
C GLY A 183 -0.52 20.37 27.46
N LEU A 184 0.17 19.23 27.52
CA LEU A 184 1.40 18.98 26.76
C LEU A 184 1.14 18.98 25.25
N THR A 185 -0.01 18.44 24.83
CA THR A 185 -0.43 18.45 23.43
C THR A 185 -0.58 19.89 22.91
N ALA A 186 -1.25 20.75 23.70
CA ALA A 186 -1.40 22.17 23.35
C ALA A 186 -0.04 22.89 23.27
N MET A 187 0.95 22.49 24.09
CA MET A 187 2.31 23.03 23.97
C MET A 187 2.99 22.64 22.66
N TRP A 188 2.93 21.37 22.28
CA TRP A 188 3.53 20.88 21.04
C TRP A 188 2.89 21.53 19.81
N ASP A 189 1.56 21.61 19.77
CA ASP A 189 0.83 22.26 18.68
C ASP A 189 1.18 23.74 18.56
N ALA A 190 1.31 24.45 19.69
CA ALA A 190 1.73 25.85 19.71
C ALA A 190 3.22 26.06 19.37
N ALA A 191 4.06 25.04 19.56
CA ALA A 191 5.49 25.08 19.24
C ALA A 191 5.79 24.74 17.75
N GLY A 192 4.76 24.49 16.93
CA GLY A 192 4.88 24.28 15.50
C GLY A 192 4.92 22.81 15.05
N ALA A 193 4.69 21.87 15.97
CA ALA A 193 4.48 20.47 15.61
C ALA A 193 3.05 20.24 15.09
N THR A 194 2.91 19.35 14.11
CA THR A 194 1.61 18.99 13.52
C THR A 194 1.49 17.47 13.47
N PRO A 195 0.64 16.86 14.32
CA PRO A 195 0.46 15.41 14.27
C PRO A 195 -0.29 15.02 12.99
N SER A 196 0.11 13.90 12.40
CA SER A 196 -0.62 13.24 11.30
C SER A 196 -1.57 12.15 11.81
N LEU A 197 -1.39 11.71 13.06
CA LEU A 197 -2.19 10.69 13.73
C LEU A 197 -1.93 10.70 15.24
N THR A 198 -2.81 10.04 15.99
CA THR A 198 -2.63 9.79 17.43
C THR A 198 -2.55 8.29 17.71
N VAL A 199 -1.76 7.92 18.73
CA VAL A 199 -1.62 6.55 19.22
C VAL A 199 -1.84 6.57 20.73
N GLY A 200 -2.73 5.75 21.24
CA GLY A 200 -3.02 5.72 22.68
C GLY A 200 -2.68 4.38 23.34
N HIS A 201 -2.25 4.45 24.59
CA HIS A 201 -2.03 3.28 25.46
C HIS A 201 -2.98 3.30 26.66
N SER A 202 -3.92 2.36 26.74
CA SER A 202 -4.85 2.22 27.89
C SER A 202 -5.60 3.54 28.13
N GLN A 203 -5.56 4.14 29.33
CA GLN A 203 -6.20 5.45 29.57
C GLN A 203 -5.66 6.60 28.71
N GLY A 204 -4.43 6.47 28.19
CA GLY A 204 -3.86 7.46 27.26
C GLY A 204 -4.65 7.56 25.96
N GLU A 205 -5.37 6.49 25.58
CA GLU A 205 -6.28 6.51 24.43
C GLU A 205 -7.35 7.59 24.55
N ILE A 206 -7.77 7.97 25.77
CA ILE A 206 -8.78 9.02 25.98
C ILE A 206 -8.26 10.38 25.51
N ALA A 207 -6.99 10.69 25.79
CA ALA A 207 -6.36 11.92 25.31
C ALA A 207 -6.03 11.85 23.81
N ALA A 208 -5.65 10.68 23.31
CA ALA A 208 -5.45 10.44 21.87
C ALA A 208 -6.73 10.67 21.07
N ALA A 209 -7.86 10.17 21.57
CA ALA A 209 -9.19 10.30 20.96
C ALA A 209 -9.71 11.75 21.02
N LEU A 210 -9.44 12.48 22.11
CA LEU A 210 -9.73 13.91 22.16
C LEU A 210 -8.92 14.67 21.10
N ARG A 211 -7.61 14.42 21.00
CA ARG A 211 -6.75 15.15 20.06
C ARG A 211 -7.05 14.84 18.60
N SER A 212 -7.49 13.62 18.30
CA SER A 212 -7.88 13.24 16.93
C SER A 212 -9.25 13.78 16.52
N GLY A 213 -10.06 14.27 17.46
CA GLY A 213 -11.40 14.77 17.20
C GLY A 213 -12.50 13.69 17.21
N VAL A 214 -12.16 12.42 17.48
CA VAL A 214 -13.17 11.33 17.56
C VAL A 214 -13.99 11.38 18.85
N MET A 215 -13.65 12.26 19.78
CA MET A 215 -14.36 12.44 21.05
C MET A 215 -14.30 13.89 21.54
N THR A 216 -15.40 14.37 22.12
CA THR A 216 -15.46 15.71 22.72
C THR A 216 -14.69 15.79 24.04
N LEU A 217 -14.31 17.00 24.47
CA LEU A 217 -13.71 17.20 25.80
C LEU A 217 -14.65 16.76 26.94
N SER A 218 -15.96 16.97 26.77
CA SER A 218 -16.98 16.61 27.75
C SER A 218 -17.04 15.09 27.93
N ASP A 219 -17.15 14.34 26.84
CA ASP A 219 -17.16 12.87 26.85
C ASP A 219 -15.84 12.31 27.37
N ALA A 220 -14.71 12.86 26.95
CA ALA A 220 -13.38 12.44 27.41
C ALA A 220 -13.22 12.56 28.93
N LEU A 221 -13.64 13.70 29.51
CA LEU A 221 -13.62 13.95 30.95
C LEU A 221 -14.60 13.03 31.69
N THR A 222 -15.76 12.76 31.11
CA THR A 222 -16.73 11.79 31.63
C THR A 222 -16.14 10.40 31.70
N ILE A 223 -15.56 9.91 30.61
CA ILE A 223 -15.00 8.56 30.55
C ILE A 223 -13.84 8.41 31.53
N VAL A 224 -12.86 9.32 31.52
CA VAL A 224 -11.70 9.19 32.43
C VAL A 224 -12.12 9.25 33.90
N THR A 225 -13.09 10.10 34.25
CA THR A 225 -13.55 10.27 35.64
C THR A 225 -14.39 9.09 36.11
N ILE A 226 -15.37 8.66 35.31
CA ILE A 226 -16.25 7.53 35.65
C ILE A 226 -15.44 6.22 35.66
N ARG A 227 -14.55 6.01 34.69
CA ARG A 227 -13.60 4.89 34.67
C ARG A 227 -12.81 4.84 35.96
N ALA A 228 -12.21 5.96 36.39
CA ALA A 228 -11.38 5.99 37.59
C ALA A 228 -12.18 5.69 38.86
N ARG A 229 -13.44 6.17 38.96
CA ARG A 229 -14.35 5.84 40.07
C ARG A 229 -14.71 4.36 40.09
N LEU A 230 -15.08 3.79 38.95
CA LEU A 230 -15.43 2.37 38.85
C LEU A 230 -14.25 1.45 39.14
N VAL A 231 -13.06 1.81 38.65
CA VAL A 231 -11.82 1.12 39.02
C VAL A 231 -11.65 1.16 40.53
N HIS A 232 -11.84 2.29 41.20
CA HIS A 232 -11.72 2.35 42.67
C HIS A 232 -12.79 1.53 43.40
N ASP A 233 -14.06 1.72 43.06
CA ASP A 233 -15.21 1.19 43.80
C ASP A 233 -15.43 -0.31 43.59
N LEU A 234 -15.09 -0.81 42.40
CA LEU A 234 -15.34 -2.19 41.99
C LEU A 234 -14.07 -3.06 42.03
N SER A 235 -12.93 -2.51 42.48
CA SER A 235 -11.69 -3.29 42.59
C SER A 235 -11.78 -4.39 43.63
N PRO A 236 -11.64 -5.67 43.24
CA PRO A 236 -11.43 -6.72 44.22
C PRO A 236 -10.05 -6.52 44.86
N ARG A 237 -10.01 -6.32 46.18
CA ARG A 237 -8.75 -6.19 46.93
C ARG A 237 -7.87 -7.43 46.79
N GLY A 238 -6.55 -7.27 46.90
CA GLY A 238 -5.60 -8.38 46.87
C GLY A 238 -5.04 -8.74 45.48
N HIS A 239 -5.17 -7.82 44.51
CA HIS A 239 -4.57 -7.94 43.19
C HIS A 239 -3.40 -6.97 43.02
N THR A 240 -2.55 -7.24 42.04
CA THR A 240 -1.45 -6.35 41.64
C THR A 240 -1.15 -6.54 40.15
N MET A 241 -0.28 -5.68 39.62
CA MET A 241 0.27 -5.80 38.27
C MET A 241 1.79 -5.87 38.34
N ALA A 242 2.44 -6.41 37.31
CA ALA A 242 3.89 -6.35 37.17
C ALA A 242 4.30 -6.16 35.71
N VAL A 243 5.35 -5.37 35.47
CA VAL A 243 6.04 -5.34 34.18
C VAL A 243 7.08 -6.46 34.18
N VAL A 244 7.17 -7.20 33.09
CA VAL A 244 8.11 -8.29 32.90
C VAL A 244 8.85 -8.14 31.56
N GLY A 245 10.16 -8.35 31.60
CA GLY A 245 11.08 -8.25 30.47
C GLY A 245 11.32 -9.60 29.80
N ILE A 246 10.27 -10.18 29.21
CA ILE A 246 10.24 -11.51 28.59
C ILE A 246 9.35 -11.51 27.36
N ASP A 247 9.49 -12.52 26.49
CA ASP A 247 8.60 -12.72 25.35
C ASP A 247 7.26 -13.35 25.75
N ILE A 248 6.32 -13.40 24.79
CA ILE A 248 4.96 -13.88 25.03
C ILE A 248 4.92 -15.38 25.35
N ASP A 249 5.74 -16.18 24.67
CA ASP A 249 5.77 -17.63 24.84
C ASP A 249 6.25 -17.95 26.26
N GLU A 250 7.33 -17.32 26.72
CA GLU A 250 7.83 -17.45 28.08
C GLU A 250 6.84 -16.95 29.13
N CYS A 251 6.12 -15.86 28.84
CA CYS A 251 5.08 -15.35 29.72
C CYS A 251 3.92 -16.36 29.88
N GLU A 252 3.47 -16.97 28.79
CA GLU A 252 2.41 -17.99 28.81
C GLU A 252 2.87 -19.24 29.57
N ASP A 253 4.10 -19.66 29.34
CA ASP A 253 4.78 -20.74 30.05
C ASP A 253 4.85 -20.48 31.57
N MET A 254 5.16 -19.24 31.96
CA MET A 254 5.17 -18.82 33.36
C MET A 254 3.76 -18.86 33.94
N LEU A 255 2.77 -18.29 33.25
CA LEU A 255 1.37 -18.30 33.69
C LEU A 255 0.84 -19.73 33.90
N ALA A 256 1.24 -20.67 33.05
CA ALA A 256 0.85 -22.07 33.18
C ALA A 256 1.48 -22.79 34.38
N ARG A 257 2.65 -22.34 34.85
CA ARG A 257 3.39 -22.94 35.99
C ARG A 257 2.90 -22.49 37.36
N HIS A 258 2.20 -21.36 37.45
CA HIS A 258 1.62 -20.88 38.71
C HIS A 258 0.16 -21.32 38.84
N SER A 259 -0.21 -21.84 40.01
CA SER A 259 -1.58 -22.31 40.29
C SER A 259 -2.54 -21.19 40.70
N GLY A 260 -2.00 -20.01 41.05
CA GLY A 260 -2.78 -18.82 41.35
C GLY A 260 -3.25 -18.09 40.09
N TRP A 261 -4.21 -17.18 40.24
CA TRP A 261 -4.81 -16.50 39.09
C TRP A 261 -3.97 -15.28 38.67
N ALA A 262 -3.49 -15.27 37.43
CA ALA A 262 -2.89 -14.13 36.76
C ALA A 262 -3.17 -14.22 35.24
N GLN A 263 -3.13 -13.09 34.55
CA GLN A 263 -3.33 -12.99 33.11
C GLN A 263 -2.36 -11.96 32.51
N LEU A 264 -1.91 -12.22 31.28
CA LEU A 264 -1.21 -11.23 30.46
C LEU A 264 -2.17 -10.09 30.09
N SER A 265 -1.88 -8.89 30.58
CA SER A 265 -2.77 -7.72 30.57
C SER A 265 -2.31 -6.62 29.62
N VAL A 266 -1.00 -6.52 29.33
CA VAL A 266 -0.44 -5.55 28.38
C VAL A 266 0.70 -6.20 27.58
N VAL A 267 0.73 -5.91 26.28
CA VAL A 267 1.85 -6.19 25.37
C VAL A 267 2.32 -4.84 24.85
N ASN A 268 3.41 -4.30 25.41
CA ASN A 268 3.97 -3.03 24.97
C ASN A 268 4.86 -3.20 23.73
N SER A 269 5.63 -4.28 23.70
CA SER A 269 6.52 -4.68 22.62
C SER A 269 6.85 -6.16 22.77
N ALA A 270 7.72 -6.71 21.91
CA ALA A 270 8.08 -8.12 21.92
C ALA A 270 8.58 -8.62 23.28
N HIS A 271 9.34 -7.81 24.01
CA HIS A 271 9.92 -8.21 25.31
C HIS A 271 9.48 -7.36 26.50
N ILE A 272 8.51 -6.45 26.33
CA ILE A 272 8.01 -5.61 27.44
C ILE A 272 6.52 -5.89 27.63
N LEU A 273 6.21 -6.76 28.59
CA LEU A 273 4.85 -7.21 28.87
C LEU A 273 4.41 -6.77 30.27
N CYS A 274 3.09 -6.77 30.52
CA CYS A 274 2.56 -6.69 31.87
C CYS A 274 1.63 -7.85 32.19
N VAL A 275 1.74 -8.37 33.41
CA VAL A 275 0.81 -9.36 33.96
C VAL A 275 0.00 -8.74 35.09
N SER A 276 -1.26 -9.12 35.19
CA SER A 276 -2.20 -8.68 36.22
C SER A 276 -2.81 -9.90 36.90
N GLY A 277 -2.90 -9.92 38.22
CA GLY A 277 -3.39 -11.11 38.93
C GLY A 277 -3.49 -10.94 40.43
N LYS A 278 -3.74 -12.05 41.13
CA LYS A 278 -3.65 -12.10 42.59
C LYS A 278 -2.25 -11.70 43.01
N ARG A 279 -2.15 -10.89 44.06
CA ARG A 279 -0.88 -10.27 44.46
C ARG A 279 0.21 -11.30 44.73
N ASP A 280 -0.09 -12.33 45.52
CA ASP A 280 0.89 -13.37 45.87
C ASP A 280 1.40 -14.09 44.62
N THR A 281 0.51 -14.40 43.68
CA THR A 281 0.85 -15.06 42.41
C THR A 281 1.76 -14.19 41.54
N VAL A 282 1.44 -12.91 41.38
CA VAL A 282 2.25 -11.99 40.57
C VAL A 282 3.60 -11.76 41.23
N LEU A 283 3.67 -11.67 42.57
CA LEU A 283 4.95 -11.55 43.28
C LEU A 283 5.80 -12.81 43.15
N GLU A 284 5.21 -14.00 43.21
CA GLU A 284 5.92 -15.26 42.92
C GLU A 284 6.50 -15.27 41.49
N MET A 285 5.75 -14.78 40.50
CA MET A 285 6.25 -14.64 39.13
C MET A 285 7.42 -13.64 39.04
N VAL A 286 7.31 -12.49 39.72
CA VAL A 286 8.37 -11.48 39.78
C VAL A 286 9.63 -12.05 40.43
N ASP A 287 9.49 -12.78 41.53
CA ASP A 287 10.61 -13.43 42.24
C ASP A 287 11.25 -14.51 41.37
N SER A 288 10.45 -15.32 40.66
CA SER A 288 10.91 -16.35 39.72
C SER A 288 11.74 -15.77 38.58
N LEU A 289 11.25 -14.69 37.94
CA LEU A 289 11.98 -14.00 36.88
C LEU A 289 13.25 -13.31 37.39
N SER A 290 13.17 -12.67 38.55
CA SER A 290 14.31 -12.01 39.19
C SER A 290 15.41 -13.03 39.54
N ALA A 291 15.04 -14.22 40.02
CA ALA A 291 15.98 -15.31 40.30
C ALA A 291 16.66 -15.85 39.03
N GLN A 292 16.03 -15.69 37.86
CA GLN A 292 16.58 -16.03 36.54
C GLN A 292 17.39 -14.88 35.91
N GLY A 293 17.52 -13.74 36.60
CA GLY A 293 18.22 -12.55 36.10
C GLY A 293 17.45 -11.73 35.07
N LYS A 294 16.13 -11.95 34.96
CA LYS A 294 15.24 -11.23 34.03
C LYS A 294 14.60 -10.04 34.71
N PHE A 295 14.31 -8.99 33.96
CA PHE A 295 13.65 -7.80 34.51
C PHE A 295 12.20 -8.14 34.88
N ALA A 296 11.84 -7.90 36.14
CA ALA A 296 10.46 -7.97 36.59
C ALA A 296 10.25 -6.98 37.74
N LYS A 297 9.12 -6.27 37.74
CA LYS A 297 8.83 -5.26 38.77
C LYS A 297 7.34 -5.13 39.04
N GLU A 298 6.96 -5.22 40.32
CA GLU A 298 5.60 -4.93 40.78
C GLU A 298 5.22 -3.47 40.46
N ILE A 299 4.07 -3.29 39.82
CA ILE A 299 3.35 -2.04 39.73
C ILE A 299 2.23 -2.11 40.77
N ARG A 300 2.35 -1.31 41.83
CA ARG A 300 1.34 -1.28 42.89
C ARG A 300 0.05 -0.63 42.41
N VAL A 301 -0.85 -1.47 41.91
CA VAL A 301 -2.22 -1.13 41.52
C VAL A 301 -3.12 -2.19 42.12
N GLU A 302 -4.07 -1.82 42.96
CA GLU A 302 -4.94 -2.78 43.66
C GLU A 302 -6.05 -3.38 42.77
N TYR A 303 -5.99 -3.12 41.46
CA TYR A 303 -6.97 -3.51 40.46
C TYR A 303 -6.32 -4.28 39.30
N PRO A 304 -6.81 -5.48 38.94
CA PRO A 304 -6.31 -6.24 37.80
C PRO A 304 -6.92 -5.73 36.48
N ALA A 305 -6.60 -4.50 36.06
CA ALA A 305 -7.05 -3.95 34.79
C ALA A 305 -6.65 -4.84 33.60
N HIS A 306 -7.42 -4.77 32.51
CA HIS A 306 -7.14 -5.49 31.26
C HIS A 306 -7.17 -7.02 31.39
N THR A 307 -8.08 -7.52 32.24
CA THR A 307 -8.26 -8.96 32.52
C THR A 307 -9.72 -9.37 32.48
N SER A 308 -9.99 -10.68 32.49
CA SER A 308 -11.35 -11.22 32.43
C SER A 308 -12.27 -10.81 33.57
N ILE A 309 -11.73 -10.49 34.75
CA ILE A 309 -12.53 -10.13 35.92
C ILE A 309 -13.29 -8.81 35.73
N VAL A 310 -12.81 -7.94 34.83
CA VAL A 310 -13.47 -6.68 34.52
C VAL A 310 -14.82 -6.88 33.83
N SER A 311 -15.06 -8.06 33.21
CA SER A 311 -16.32 -8.39 32.52
C SER A 311 -17.55 -8.27 33.42
N GLU A 312 -17.41 -8.58 34.72
CA GLU A 312 -18.53 -8.58 35.67
C GLU A 312 -19.11 -7.18 35.90
N TYR A 313 -18.33 -6.13 35.60
CA TYR A 313 -18.69 -4.75 35.87
C TYR A 313 -19.23 -4.01 34.65
N GLN A 314 -19.41 -4.68 33.51
CA GLN A 314 -19.92 -4.06 32.28
C GLN A 314 -21.24 -3.32 32.48
N PRO A 315 -22.27 -3.90 33.12
CA PRO A 315 -23.55 -3.21 33.26
C PRO A 315 -23.43 -1.93 34.10
N ALA A 316 -22.68 -1.98 35.20
CA ALA A 316 -22.44 -0.82 36.06
C ALA A 316 -21.61 0.26 35.35
N PHE A 317 -20.67 -0.14 34.50
CA PHE A 317 -19.86 0.78 33.71
C PHE A 317 -20.68 1.53 32.66
N LEU A 318 -21.51 0.81 31.89
CA LEU A 318 -22.36 1.42 30.87
C LEU A 318 -23.46 2.30 31.48
N ASP A 319 -24.07 1.89 32.60
CA ASP A 319 -25.08 2.68 33.32
C ASP A 319 -24.50 4.01 33.84
N ALA A 320 -23.30 3.96 34.45
CA ALA A 320 -22.63 5.15 34.96
C ALA A 320 -22.22 6.13 33.84
N LEU A 321 -21.82 5.62 32.67
CA LEU A 321 -21.49 6.47 31.51
C LEU A 321 -22.74 7.08 30.86
N GLY A 322 -23.80 6.30 30.67
CA GLY A 322 -25.01 6.71 29.95
C GLY A 322 -25.72 7.93 30.56
N THR A 323 -25.44 8.27 31.81
CA THR A 323 -25.98 9.47 32.48
C THR A 323 -25.32 10.78 32.00
N TYR A 324 -24.07 10.73 31.56
CA TYR A 324 -23.23 11.92 31.34
C TYR A 324 -22.66 12.05 29.92
N LEU A 325 -22.72 10.99 29.11
CA LEU A 325 -22.25 11.05 27.73
C LEU A 325 -23.18 11.91 26.87
N GLU A 326 -22.58 12.78 26.07
CA GLU A 326 -23.27 13.61 25.08
C GLU A 326 -23.50 12.83 23.78
N ASN A 327 -22.59 11.91 23.45
CA ASN A 327 -22.61 11.12 22.23
C ASN A 327 -22.67 9.61 22.52
N SER A 328 -23.41 8.87 21.69
CA SER A 328 -23.54 7.40 21.78
C SER A 328 -22.45 6.64 21.02
N THR A 329 -21.87 7.25 19.99
CA THR A 329 -20.84 6.69 19.11
C THR A 329 -19.64 7.62 19.06
N MET A 330 -18.49 7.11 18.59
CA MET A 330 -17.35 7.94 18.26
C MET A 330 -17.73 8.96 17.17
N LEU A 331 -17.03 10.09 17.14
CA LEU A 331 -17.17 11.11 16.10
C LEU A 331 -16.21 10.83 14.93
N ALA A 332 -16.54 11.36 13.76
CA ALA A 332 -15.59 11.44 12.65
C ALA A 332 -14.50 12.45 13.01
N GLY A 333 -13.30 11.97 13.31
CA GLY A 333 -12.16 12.79 13.73
C GLY A 333 -11.40 13.41 12.56
N ASP A 334 -10.65 14.47 12.85
CA ASP A 334 -9.76 15.15 11.90
C ASP A 334 -8.48 14.34 11.61
N LEU A 335 -8.11 13.43 12.52
CA LEU A 335 -6.90 12.62 12.44
C LEU A 335 -7.22 11.14 12.69
N PRO A 336 -6.50 10.20 12.06
CA PRO A 336 -6.54 8.80 12.46
C PRO A 336 -6.16 8.63 13.93
N CYS A 337 -6.99 7.89 14.67
CA CYS A 337 -6.78 7.55 16.08
C CYS A 337 -6.52 6.05 16.21
N ILE A 338 -5.31 5.65 16.57
CA ILE A 338 -4.94 4.23 16.71
C ILE A 338 -4.97 3.83 18.19
N GLY A 339 -5.92 2.98 18.55
CA GLY A 339 -6.12 2.53 19.93
C GLY A 339 -5.46 1.18 20.20
N ALA A 340 -4.72 1.08 21.30
CA ALA A 340 -4.16 -0.20 21.76
C ALA A 340 -5.23 -1.18 22.28
N THR A 341 -6.48 -0.76 22.46
CA THR A 341 -7.60 -1.64 22.83
C THR A 341 -7.82 -2.77 21.83
N LEU A 342 -7.87 -2.43 20.54
CA LEU A 342 -8.08 -3.36 19.43
C LEU A 342 -6.82 -3.48 18.55
N GLY A 343 -5.82 -2.62 18.78
CA GLY A 343 -4.61 -2.54 17.97
C GLY A 343 -4.92 -2.07 16.54
N CYS A 344 -5.91 -1.19 16.37
CA CYS A 344 -6.37 -0.67 15.08
C CYS A 344 -6.92 0.76 15.22
N ALA A 345 -7.38 1.33 14.10
CA ALA A 345 -8.07 2.61 14.08
C ALA A 345 -9.38 2.58 14.90
N VAL A 346 -9.70 3.73 15.50
CA VAL A 346 -10.96 4.03 16.18
C VAL A 346 -11.77 4.94 15.27
N ASP A 347 -12.96 4.51 14.89
CA ASP A 347 -13.83 5.19 13.92
C ASP A 347 -15.28 5.31 14.41
N GLU A 348 -16.09 6.05 13.66
CA GLU A 348 -17.48 6.38 13.97
C GLU A 348 -18.44 5.18 14.02
N SER A 349 -18.03 4.00 13.53
CA SER A 349 -18.84 2.78 13.62
C SER A 349 -18.90 2.23 15.04
N MET A 350 -18.00 2.67 15.91
CA MET A 350 -17.86 2.14 17.27
C MET A 350 -18.77 2.88 18.27
N ALA A 351 -19.55 2.11 19.03
CA ALA A 351 -20.29 2.63 20.17
C ALA A 351 -19.31 3.10 21.26
N LEU A 352 -19.46 4.33 21.71
CA LEU A 352 -18.50 5.00 22.58
C LEU A 352 -18.40 4.31 23.95
N GLY A 353 -19.55 4.00 24.57
CA GLY A 353 -19.60 3.28 25.85
C GLY A 353 -18.97 1.89 25.79
N ASP A 354 -19.27 1.12 24.74
CA ASP A 354 -18.74 -0.24 24.57
C ASP A 354 -17.23 -0.22 24.33
N TYR A 355 -16.74 0.68 23.49
CA TYR A 355 -15.32 0.83 23.21
C TYR A 355 -14.52 1.11 24.49
N TRP A 356 -14.96 2.07 25.31
CA TRP A 356 -14.24 2.42 26.53
C TRP A 356 -14.35 1.35 27.62
N PHE A 357 -15.41 0.55 27.60
CA PHE A 357 -15.45 -0.67 28.39
C PHE A 357 -14.41 -1.68 27.91
N TRP A 358 -14.33 -1.95 26.60
CA TRP A 358 -13.30 -2.82 26.02
C TRP A 358 -11.90 -2.31 26.30
N ASN A 359 -11.66 -1.00 26.28
CA ASN A 359 -10.37 -0.41 26.62
C ASN A 359 -9.93 -0.78 28.05
N LEU A 360 -10.86 -0.76 29.01
CA LEU A 360 -10.57 -1.15 30.39
C LEU A 360 -10.43 -2.68 30.56
N ARG A 361 -11.19 -3.44 29.78
CA ARG A 361 -11.36 -4.89 29.91
C ARG A 361 -10.35 -5.72 29.12
N ASN A 362 -10.05 -5.34 27.90
CA ASN A 362 -9.23 -6.10 26.98
C ASN A 362 -7.74 -5.88 27.27
N ARG A 363 -6.94 -6.86 26.86
CA ARG A 363 -5.48 -6.76 26.86
C ARG A 363 -5.06 -5.58 26.00
N VAL A 364 -4.17 -4.74 26.51
CA VAL A 364 -3.61 -3.61 25.75
C VAL A 364 -2.59 -4.14 24.75
N ARG A 365 -2.83 -3.91 23.46
CA ARG A 365 -1.97 -4.30 22.33
C ARG A 365 -1.26 -3.09 21.74
N PHE A 366 -0.40 -2.48 22.56
CA PHE A 366 0.34 -1.29 22.16
C PHE A 366 1.40 -1.62 21.10
N ASP A 367 1.97 -2.83 21.14
CA ASP A 367 2.77 -3.41 20.06
C ASP A 367 2.07 -3.28 18.70
N LYS A 368 0.78 -3.65 18.63
CA LYS A 368 0.00 -3.56 17.39
C LYS A 368 -0.39 -2.14 17.03
N ALA A 369 -0.68 -1.29 18.01
CA ALA A 369 -0.99 0.12 17.73
C ALA A 369 0.21 0.84 17.10
N VAL A 370 1.42 0.61 17.61
CA VAL A 370 2.66 1.19 17.06
C VAL A 370 2.99 0.61 15.68
N ASP A 371 2.91 -0.72 15.53
CA ASP A 371 3.05 -1.41 14.24
C ASP A 371 2.10 -0.83 13.18
N ARG A 372 0.81 -0.69 13.50
CA ARG A 372 -0.19 -0.12 12.57
C ARG A 372 0.05 1.34 12.27
N ALA A 373 0.44 2.14 13.26
CA ALA A 373 0.83 3.52 13.03
C ALA A 373 1.99 3.61 12.03
N ALA A 374 3.00 2.73 12.17
CA ALA A 374 4.18 2.72 11.33
C ALA A 374 3.94 2.14 9.92
N VAL A 375 3.19 1.04 9.81
CA VAL A 375 2.96 0.30 8.56
C VAL A 375 1.79 0.88 7.77
N ASP A 376 0.60 0.89 8.37
CA ASP A 376 -0.64 1.23 7.67
C ASP A 376 -0.76 2.75 7.47
N HIS A 377 -0.32 3.54 8.47
CA HIS A 377 -0.40 5.01 8.43
C HIS A 377 0.94 5.70 8.13
N ARG A 378 2.00 4.92 7.86
CA ARG A 378 3.34 5.38 7.47
C ARG A 378 3.96 6.39 8.44
N ALA A 379 3.64 6.31 9.73
CA ALA A 379 4.25 7.15 10.76
C ALA A 379 5.76 6.88 10.84
N ASP A 380 6.55 7.96 10.88
CA ASP A 380 8.01 7.86 10.86
C ASP A 380 8.70 8.71 11.93
N PHE A 381 7.92 9.43 12.76
CA PHE A 381 8.41 10.23 13.86
C PHE A 381 7.41 10.18 15.03
N PHE A 382 7.83 9.69 16.19
CA PHE A 382 6.94 9.46 17.34
C PHE A 382 7.28 10.41 18.50
N ILE A 383 6.25 11.03 19.07
CA ILE A 383 6.39 11.96 20.19
C ILE A 383 5.50 11.52 21.35
N GLU A 384 6.09 11.22 22.50
CA GLU A 384 5.36 10.83 23.72
C GLU A 384 4.90 12.05 24.52
N MET A 385 3.59 12.18 24.77
CA MET A 385 2.95 13.26 25.53
C MET A 385 3.05 13.04 27.04
N SER A 386 4.26 13.07 27.60
CA SER A 386 4.48 12.84 29.03
C SER A 386 5.55 13.74 29.64
N GLU A 387 5.39 14.05 30.95
CA GLU A 387 6.44 14.74 31.72
C GLU A 387 7.71 13.88 31.79
N HIS A 388 7.56 12.56 31.83
CA HIS A 388 8.66 11.62 31.80
C HIS A 388 8.30 10.42 30.93
N PRO A 389 9.15 10.02 29.98
CA PRO A 389 8.76 9.02 29.00
C PRO A 389 8.71 7.61 29.59
N THR A 390 7.66 6.87 29.28
CA THR A 390 7.45 5.49 29.76
C THR A 390 7.34 4.47 28.63
N LEU A 391 7.10 4.91 27.39
CA LEU A 391 6.85 4.04 26.23
C LEU A 391 7.96 4.09 25.18
N LEU A 392 8.94 5.00 25.28
CA LEU A 392 10.01 5.14 24.27
C LEU A 392 10.73 3.82 23.95
N LEU A 393 11.07 3.02 24.97
CA LEU A 393 11.77 1.76 24.76
C LEU A 393 10.90 0.75 24.00
N ALA A 394 9.62 0.63 24.37
CA ALA A 394 8.68 -0.27 23.72
C ALA A 394 8.38 0.13 22.28
N MET A 395 8.23 1.43 22.01
CA MET A 395 8.11 1.96 20.65
C MET A 395 9.38 1.67 19.84
N GLY A 396 10.56 1.95 20.40
CA GLY A 396 11.83 1.68 19.73
C GLY A 396 12.03 0.22 19.35
N GLU A 397 11.71 -0.71 20.26
CA GLU A 397 11.76 -2.15 20.00
C GLU A 397 10.79 -2.55 18.88
N THR A 398 9.52 -2.15 18.98
CA THR A 398 8.51 -2.47 17.97
C THR A 398 8.88 -1.92 16.59
N LEU A 399 9.34 -0.67 16.51
CA LEU A 399 9.71 -0.04 15.23
C LEU A 399 10.93 -0.70 14.59
N SER A 400 11.87 -1.21 15.40
CA SER A 400 13.04 -1.93 14.88
C SER A 400 12.70 -3.24 14.16
N GLU A 401 11.59 -3.88 14.51
CA GLU A 401 11.09 -5.09 13.84
C GLU A 401 10.32 -4.80 12.54
N VAL A 402 9.89 -3.55 12.37
CA VAL A 402 9.16 -3.07 11.17
C VAL A 402 10.14 -2.47 10.15
N ASP A 403 11.33 -2.03 10.57
CA ASP A 403 12.34 -1.35 9.75
C ASP A 403 13.15 -2.29 8.80
N ASP A 404 12.67 -3.52 8.51
CA ASP A 404 13.34 -4.51 7.62
C ASP A 404 13.60 -4.00 6.17
N ASP A 405 13.02 -2.86 5.77
CA ASP A 405 13.12 -2.25 4.42
C ASP A 405 14.20 -1.14 4.28
N GLY A 406 15.20 -1.07 5.16
CA GLY A 406 16.37 -0.19 4.96
C GLY A 406 16.16 1.30 5.29
N LEU A 407 15.03 1.67 5.90
CA LEU A 407 14.83 2.97 6.55
C LEU A 407 15.42 2.93 7.96
N ALA A 408 16.72 3.19 8.10
CA ALA A 408 17.35 3.20 9.42
C ALA A 408 16.77 4.30 10.34
N GLY A 409 16.04 3.87 11.38
CA GLY A 409 15.81 4.61 12.62
C GLY A 409 14.71 5.67 12.58
N ARG A 410 13.45 5.25 12.76
CA ARG A 410 12.33 6.16 13.08
C ARG A 410 12.57 6.85 14.44
N PRO A 411 12.70 8.18 14.52
CA PRO A 411 12.95 8.85 15.80
C PRO A 411 11.75 8.71 16.75
N VAL A 412 12.05 8.38 18.00
CA VAL A 412 11.08 8.35 19.10
C VAL A 412 11.57 9.29 20.19
N ILE A 413 10.83 10.36 20.47
CA ILE A 413 11.21 11.39 21.45
C ILE A 413 10.12 11.58 22.51
N GLY A 414 10.52 12.02 23.70
CA GLY A 414 9.60 12.42 24.76
C GLY A 414 9.31 13.92 24.74
N THR A 415 8.39 14.36 25.61
CA THR A 415 8.17 15.80 25.83
C THR A 415 9.18 16.39 26.81
N SER A 416 9.45 15.70 27.93
CA SER A 416 10.37 16.16 28.97
C SER A 416 10.98 14.99 29.76
N ARG A 417 11.65 15.29 30.89
CA ARG A 417 12.16 14.32 31.86
C ARG A 417 11.79 14.73 33.28
N ARG A 418 11.74 13.76 34.19
CA ARG A 418 11.36 13.96 35.59
C ARG A 418 12.21 15.00 36.33
N ASP A 419 13.48 15.11 35.97
CA ASP A 419 14.48 16.01 36.58
C ASP A 419 14.61 17.37 35.86
N ALA A 420 13.78 17.62 34.84
CA ALA A 420 13.75 18.90 34.16
C ALA A 420 13.13 19.99 35.08
N ASN A 421 13.80 21.14 35.18
CA ASN A 421 13.39 22.28 36.02
C ASN A 421 12.83 23.46 35.19
N GLY A 422 12.59 23.26 33.90
CA GLY A 422 12.21 24.29 32.94
C GLY A 422 11.79 23.70 31.59
N LEU A 423 11.74 24.55 30.57
CA LEU A 423 11.32 24.16 29.21
C LEU A 423 12.48 23.80 28.28
N GLU A 424 13.70 23.63 28.80
CA GLU A 424 14.90 23.42 27.98
C GLU A 424 14.88 22.07 27.26
N GLU A 425 14.39 21.01 27.92
CA GLU A 425 14.28 19.69 27.31
C GLU A 425 13.20 19.66 26.23
N PHE A 426 12.02 20.21 26.53
CA PHE A 426 10.96 20.40 25.56
C PHE A 426 11.45 21.21 24.34
N THR A 427 12.16 22.30 24.59
CA THR A 427 12.74 23.14 23.53
C THR A 427 13.73 22.37 22.65
N ARG A 428 14.59 21.54 23.25
CA ARG A 428 15.50 20.67 22.48
C ARG A 428 14.74 19.67 21.62
N ASN A 429 13.65 19.10 22.13
CA ASN A 429 12.82 18.14 21.41
C ASN A 429 12.05 18.80 20.26
N VAL A 430 11.53 20.02 20.45
CA VAL A 430 10.95 20.85 19.37
C VAL A 430 12.01 21.15 18.30
N ALA A 431 13.21 21.54 18.71
CA ALA A 431 14.32 21.79 17.78
C ALA A 431 14.70 20.54 16.99
N ALA A 432 14.67 19.35 17.62
CA ALA A 432 14.95 18.08 16.96
C ALA A 432 13.93 17.77 15.85
N LEU A 433 12.63 18.02 16.10
CA LEU A 433 11.60 17.93 15.08
C LEU A 433 11.82 18.97 13.96
N ALA A 434 12.07 20.23 14.31
CA ALA A 434 12.22 21.32 13.35
C ALA A 434 13.38 21.11 12.34
N VAL A 435 14.48 20.49 12.79
CA VAL A 435 15.60 20.15 11.89
C VAL A 435 15.37 18.89 11.06
N ALA A 436 14.41 18.03 11.45
CA ALA A 436 14.13 16.76 10.80
C ALA A 436 12.93 16.81 9.83
N ASP A 437 11.97 17.71 10.06
CA ASP A 437 10.70 17.77 9.34
C ASP A 437 10.59 18.98 8.40
N THR A 438 10.39 18.74 7.10
CA THR A 438 10.13 19.82 6.15
C THR A 438 8.79 20.50 6.36
N GLY A 439 7.82 19.83 7.00
CA GLY A 439 6.50 20.36 7.34
C GLY A 439 6.43 21.20 8.61
N PHE A 440 7.54 21.35 9.36
CA PHE A 440 7.55 22.10 10.61
C PHE A 440 7.08 23.55 10.43
N ARG A 441 6.13 23.98 11.27
CA ARG A 441 5.52 25.31 11.23
C ARG A 441 6.39 26.36 11.91
N TRP A 442 7.34 26.90 11.15
CA TRP A 442 8.25 27.94 11.64
C TRP A 442 7.53 29.20 12.12
N ASP A 443 6.42 29.56 11.47
CA ASP A 443 5.54 30.68 11.85
C ASP A 443 5.07 30.60 13.31
N ALA A 444 4.88 29.39 13.84
CA ALA A 444 4.46 29.19 15.23
C ALA A 444 5.48 29.69 16.27
N LEU A 445 6.76 29.81 15.89
CA LEU A 445 7.80 30.36 16.76
C LEU A 445 7.84 31.90 16.77
N VAL A 446 7.09 32.56 15.88
CA VAL A 446 7.03 34.02 15.79
C VAL A 446 5.81 34.50 16.58
N ALA A 447 6.03 35.07 17.76
CA ALA A 447 4.92 35.55 18.58
C ALA A 447 4.08 36.62 17.85
N GLU A 448 2.77 36.41 17.73
CA GLU A 448 1.83 37.48 17.38
C GLU A 448 1.68 38.44 18.56
N VAL A 449 2.57 39.43 18.66
CA VAL A 449 2.32 40.62 19.47
C VAL A 449 2.33 41.83 18.55
N GLY A 450 1.15 42.16 18.04
CA GLY A 450 0.85 43.46 17.42
C GLY A 450 1.63 43.78 16.14
N GLY A 451 1.20 43.20 15.02
CA GLY A 451 1.56 43.65 13.66
C GLY A 451 3.06 43.58 13.38
N VAL A 452 3.48 42.54 12.65
CA VAL A 452 4.86 42.41 12.16
C VAL A 452 5.24 43.67 11.37
N ARG A 453 5.95 44.59 12.00
CA ARG A 453 6.72 45.60 11.26
C ARG A 453 7.95 44.86 10.76
N LEU A 454 7.93 44.46 9.48
CA LEU A 454 9.12 44.02 8.78
C LEU A 454 10.21 45.07 9.03
N SER A 455 11.22 44.71 9.83
CA SER A 455 12.39 45.56 9.97
C SER A 455 13.07 45.60 8.60
N PRO A 456 13.64 46.75 8.19
CA PRO A 456 14.44 46.79 6.97
C PRO A 456 15.51 45.68 7.02
N PRO A 457 15.89 45.10 5.86
CA PRO A 457 16.91 44.07 5.82
C PRO A 457 18.17 44.55 6.53
N LEU A 458 18.78 43.68 7.34
CA LEU A 458 20.01 44.01 8.05
C LEU A 458 21.07 44.36 7.00
N GLU A 459 21.64 45.56 7.11
CA GLU A 459 22.72 46.01 6.24
C GLU A 459 23.92 45.07 6.38
N ASP A 460 24.60 44.78 5.28
CA ASP A 460 25.75 43.87 5.21
C ASP A 460 25.50 42.43 5.72
N PHE A 461 24.23 41.99 5.77
CA PHE A 461 23.91 40.60 6.10
C PHE A 461 24.47 39.64 5.03
N PRO A 462 25.13 38.54 5.41
CA PRO A 462 25.78 37.66 4.43
C PRO A 462 24.74 37.05 3.49
N ASN A 463 25.13 36.88 2.22
CA ASN A 463 24.35 36.06 1.28
C ASN A 463 24.41 34.58 1.67
N THR A 464 23.45 33.79 1.17
CA THR A 464 23.52 32.32 1.27
C THR A 464 24.79 31.80 0.57
N VAL A 465 25.51 30.91 1.25
CA VAL A 465 26.67 30.19 0.76
C VAL A 465 26.23 29.15 -0.26
N MET A 466 26.73 29.27 -1.48
CA MET A 466 26.43 28.35 -2.60
C MET A 466 27.64 27.48 -2.92
N ARG A 467 27.41 26.19 -3.20
CA ARG A 467 28.45 25.32 -3.76
C ARG A 467 28.76 25.79 -5.18
N ARG A 468 30.01 26.19 -5.42
CA ARG A 468 30.48 26.53 -6.76
C ARG A 468 30.79 25.26 -7.54
N THR A 469 29.93 24.91 -8.49
CA THR A 469 30.17 23.83 -9.45
C THR A 469 30.38 24.44 -10.83
N HIS A 470 31.47 24.07 -11.51
CA HIS A 470 31.71 24.53 -12.87
C HIS A 470 30.86 23.71 -13.84
N LEU A 471 29.75 24.30 -14.31
CA LEU A 471 28.84 23.69 -15.27
C LEU A 471 28.95 24.45 -16.59
N TRP A 472 29.70 23.88 -17.54
CA TRP A 472 29.87 24.43 -18.88
C TRP A 472 29.58 23.33 -19.89
N ALA A 473 28.64 23.56 -20.81
CA ALA A 473 28.37 22.60 -21.88
C ALA A 473 29.56 22.58 -22.85
N ASP A 474 30.03 21.39 -23.19
CA ASP A 474 30.96 21.24 -24.30
C ASP A 474 30.21 21.52 -25.60
N ARG A 475 30.74 22.43 -26.42
CA ARG A 475 30.14 22.83 -27.69
C ARG A 475 30.03 21.65 -28.65
N GLU A 476 30.86 20.62 -28.50
CA GLU A 476 30.89 19.44 -29.37
C GLU A 476 29.92 18.32 -28.94
N ALA A 477 29.28 18.40 -27.77
CA ALA A 477 28.40 17.35 -27.24
C ALA A 477 26.99 17.27 -27.91
N GLY A 478 26.75 17.96 -29.03
CA GLY A 478 25.44 17.95 -29.70
C GLY A 478 25.02 16.56 -30.20
N LEU A 479 23.72 16.23 -30.07
CA LEU A 479 22.96 15.05 -30.56
C LEU A 479 23.52 13.63 -30.26
N ALA A 480 24.80 13.48 -29.97
CA ALA A 480 25.47 12.23 -29.62
C ALA A 480 25.62 12.04 -28.10
N ASP A 481 25.24 13.05 -27.32
CA ASP A 481 25.22 12.94 -25.86
C ASP A 481 24.06 12.01 -25.41
N PRO A 482 24.36 10.93 -24.67
CA PRO A 482 23.35 9.94 -24.24
C PRO A 482 22.16 10.54 -23.45
N VAL A 483 22.29 11.70 -22.81
CA VAL A 483 21.14 12.38 -22.15
C VAL A 483 20.15 13.02 -23.14
N ASN A 484 20.53 13.20 -24.41
CA ASN A 484 19.65 13.73 -25.45
C ASN A 484 18.99 12.63 -26.31
N SER A 485 19.14 11.35 -25.93
CA SER A 485 18.51 10.24 -26.64
C SER A 485 17.05 10.05 -26.20
N PRO A 486 16.16 9.60 -27.10
CA PRO A 486 14.80 9.18 -26.73
C PRO A 486 14.79 8.07 -25.66
N GLN A 487 15.85 7.25 -25.57
CA GLN A 487 15.97 6.21 -24.55
C GLN A 487 16.19 6.77 -23.15
N TRP A 488 16.91 7.89 -23.01
CA TRP A 488 17.09 8.54 -21.71
C TRP A 488 15.77 9.13 -21.19
N ALA A 489 14.95 9.70 -22.09
CA ALA A 489 13.60 10.16 -21.76
C ALA A 489 12.67 9.00 -21.38
N ALA A 490 12.73 7.86 -22.09
CA ALA A 490 11.95 6.67 -21.79
C ALA A 490 12.38 5.98 -20.46
N GLY A 491 13.69 5.94 -20.19
CA GLY A 491 14.25 5.43 -18.93
C GLY A 491 13.89 6.30 -17.72
N ARG A 492 13.72 7.61 -17.91
CA ARG A 492 13.20 8.51 -16.88
C ARG A 492 11.68 8.42 -16.70
N ALA A 493 10.96 7.82 -17.65
CA ALA A 493 9.51 7.67 -17.62
C ALA A 493 9.02 6.27 -17.20
N GLY A 494 9.91 5.33 -16.88
CA GLY A 494 9.53 3.97 -16.42
C GLY A 494 8.87 3.08 -17.49
N ARG A 495 8.95 3.44 -18.78
CA ARG A 495 8.25 2.77 -19.90
C ARG A 495 9.15 1.77 -20.64
N THR A 496 9.77 0.86 -19.92
CA THR A 496 10.65 -0.19 -20.48
C THR A 496 9.92 -1.54 -20.58
N VAL A 497 10.35 -2.40 -21.51
CA VAL A 497 9.86 -3.78 -21.59
C VAL A 497 10.59 -4.62 -20.55
N HIS A 498 9.84 -5.32 -19.70
CA HIS A 498 10.37 -6.18 -18.65
C HIS A 498 10.04 -7.65 -18.95
N ARG A 499 10.99 -8.55 -18.62
CA ARG A 499 10.77 -9.99 -18.52
C ARG A 499 10.64 -10.36 -17.04
N LEU A 500 9.54 -10.99 -16.68
CA LEU A 500 9.21 -11.36 -15.31
C LEU A 500 8.94 -12.86 -15.24
N THR A 501 8.95 -13.38 -14.02
CA THR A 501 8.54 -14.75 -13.68
C THR A 501 7.53 -14.72 -12.56
N ALA A 502 6.52 -15.59 -12.62
CA ALA A 502 5.62 -15.83 -11.49
C ALA A 502 6.12 -17.05 -10.71
N GLY A 503 6.28 -16.91 -9.40
CA GLY A 503 6.75 -17.96 -8.51
C GLY A 503 5.97 -18.00 -7.20
N TRP A 504 6.25 -19.02 -6.40
CA TRP A 504 5.64 -19.24 -5.09
C TRP A 504 6.69 -19.14 -3.99
N LYS A 505 6.33 -18.51 -2.87
CA LYS A 505 7.21 -18.44 -1.69
C LYS A 505 6.47 -18.79 -0.40
N PRO A 506 7.13 -19.40 0.60
CA PRO A 506 6.52 -19.65 1.90
C PRO A 506 6.06 -18.34 2.57
N LEU A 507 4.86 -18.35 3.15
CA LEU A 507 4.32 -17.22 3.91
C LEU A 507 4.88 -17.22 5.33
N SER A 508 5.73 -16.24 5.63
CA SER A 508 6.45 -16.13 6.90
C SER A 508 5.59 -15.56 8.05
N ARG A 509 4.68 -14.62 7.75
CA ARG A 509 3.78 -13.98 8.73
C ARG A 509 2.35 -14.00 8.22
N ARG A 510 1.39 -14.35 9.09
CA ARG A 510 -0.04 -14.44 8.75
C ARG A 510 -0.78 -13.31 9.46
N LYS A 511 -1.45 -12.45 8.70
CA LYS A 511 -2.49 -11.56 9.24
C LYS A 511 -3.82 -12.31 9.12
N THR A 512 -4.57 -12.42 10.21
CA THR A 512 -5.83 -13.16 10.22
C THR A 512 -7.04 -12.24 10.20
N LEU A 513 -8.08 -12.61 9.44
CA LEU A 513 -9.38 -11.98 9.45
C LEU A 513 -10.22 -12.46 10.65
N ALA A 514 -11.27 -11.70 10.98
CA ALA A 514 -12.27 -12.12 11.93
C ALA A 514 -13.01 -13.40 11.45
N PRO A 515 -13.66 -14.16 12.37
CA PRO A 515 -14.66 -15.18 12.07
C PRO A 515 -15.48 -14.92 10.79
N ARG A 516 -15.46 -15.88 9.85
CA ARG A 516 -16.15 -15.78 8.56
C ARG A 516 -17.47 -16.55 8.53
N ARG A 517 -18.43 -16.07 7.72
CA ARG A 517 -19.68 -16.78 7.40
C ARG A 517 -19.62 -17.25 5.95
N ILE A 518 -19.50 -18.56 5.77
CA ILE A 518 -19.05 -19.18 4.52
C ILE A 518 -20.20 -19.88 3.80
N ALA A 519 -20.36 -19.61 2.50
CA ALA A 519 -21.15 -20.43 1.58
C ALA A 519 -20.21 -21.35 0.78
N VAL A 520 -20.39 -22.66 0.88
CA VAL A 520 -19.60 -23.65 0.13
C VAL A 520 -20.40 -24.13 -1.07
N LEU A 521 -19.84 -23.96 -2.26
CA LEU A 521 -20.43 -24.27 -3.56
C LEU A 521 -19.68 -25.45 -4.17
N ASP A 522 -20.41 -26.52 -4.51
CA ASP A 522 -19.90 -27.67 -5.26
C ASP A 522 -20.71 -27.82 -6.56
N PRO A 523 -20.31 -27.14 -7.65
CA PRO A 523 -21.04 -27.13 -8.90
C PRO A 523 -21.17 -28.53 -9.51
N THR A 524 -20.08 -29.29 -9.50
CA THR A 524 -20.00 -30.60 -10.16
C THR A 524 -20.58 -31.74 -9.29
N GLY A 525 -20.78 -31.50 -7.98
CA GLY A 525 -21.12 -32.53 -7.00
C GLY A 525 -19.96 -33.48 -6.70
N GLY A 526 -18.79 -33.25 -7.29
CA GLY A 526 -17.60 -34.09 -7.16
C GLY A 526 -16.84 -33.87 -5.86
N CYS A 527 -17.20 -32.86 -5.07
CA CYS A 527 -16.54 -32.48 -3.81
C CYS A 527 -17.48 -32.57 -2.59
N ALA A 528 -18.56 -33.35 -2.67
CA ALA A 528 -19.54 -33.45 -1.59
C ALA A 528 -18.93 -33.86 -0.23
N GLY A 529 -17.91 -34.72 -0.25
CA GLY A 529 -17.15 -35.12 0.94
C GLY A 529 -16.41 -33.94 1.58
N LEU A 530 -15.60 -33.23 0.79
CA LEU A 530 -14.88 -32.02 1.21
C LEU A 530 -15.84 -30.90 1.67
N ALA A 531 -16.94 -30.66 0.95
CA ALA A 531 -17.95 -29.67 1.33
C ALA A 531 -18.58 -29.99 2.70
N ALA A 532 -18.89 -31.26 2.96
CA ALA A 532 -19.38 -31.71 4.26
C ALA A 532 -18.32 -31.59 5.36
N ALA A 533 -17.06 -31.87 5.06
CA ALA A 533 -15.94 -31.74 5.98
C ALA A 533 -15.69 -30.26 6.37
N ILE A 534 -15.70 -29.32 5.41
CA ILE A 534 -15.62 -27.87 5.66
C ILE A 534 -16.73 -27.43 6.61
N ARG A 535 -17.98 -27.83 6.32
CA ARG A 535 -19.13 -27.51 7.20
C ARG A 535 -18.92 -28.03 8.62
N SER A 536 -18.41 -29.25 8.78
CA SER A 536 -18.20 -29.86 10.09
C SER A 536 -17.05 -29.19 10.87
N ALA A 537 -16.02 -28.70 10.19
CA ALA A 537 -14.82 -28.14 10.81
C ALA A 537 -14.90 -26.62 11.07
N ALA A 538 -15.85 -25.92 10.43
CA ALA A 538 -15.96 -24.46 10.47
C ALA A 538 -16.02 -23.88 11.90
N ALA A 539 -16.86 -24.46 12.77
CA ALA A 539 -17.02 -23.98 14.14
C ALA A 539 -15.72 -24.06 14.97
N GLY A 540 -14.86 -25.05 14.69
CA GLY A 540 -13.55 -25.19 15.33
C GLY A 540 -12.55 -24.10 14.90
N HIS A 541 -12.81 -23.43 13.77
CA HIS A 541 -12.01 -22.33 13.23
C HIS A 541 -12.69 -20.97 13.45
N GLY A 542 -13.73 -20.92 14.30
CA GLY A 542 -14.49 -19.70 14.57
C GLY A 542 -15.39 -19.27 13.41
N ALA A 543 -15.62 -20.10 12.40
CA ALA A 543 -16.47 -19.78 11.25
C ALA A 543 -17.82 -20.51 11.30
N SER A 544 -18.79 -20.03 10.51
CA SER A 544 -19.97 -20.79 10.12
C SER A 544 -19.85 -21.16 8.64
N ALA A 545 -20.36 -22.34 8.25
CA ALA A 545 -20.34 -22.76 6.86
C ALA A 545 -21.66 -23.44 6.48
N THR A 546 -22.21 -23.04 5.33
CA THR A 546 -23.43 -23.59 4.75
C THR A 546 -23.11 -24.15 3.37
N VAL A 547 -23.48 -25.42 3.12
CA VAL A 547 -23.30 -26.03 1.80
C VAL A 547 -24.52 -25.74 0.95
N VAL A 548 -24.32 -25.18 -0.23
CA VAL A 548 -25.37 -24.84 -1.19
C VAL A 548 -25.45 -25.95 -2.25
N GLY A 549 -26.56 -26.68 -2.26
CA GLY A 549 -26.78 -27.83 -3.14
C GLY A 549 -27.36 -27.46 -4.52
N PRO A 550 -27.44 -28.42 -5.45
CA PRO A 550 -28.11 -28.23 -6.73
C PRO A 550 -29.62 -28.04 -6.52
N GLY A 551 -30.16 -26.87 -6.89
CA GLY A 551 -31.58 -26.52 -6.75
C GLY A 551 -31.94 -25.65 -5.55
N ASP A 552 -30.98 -25.32 -4.68
CA ASP A 552 -31.13 -24.27 -3.67
C ASP A 552 -31.20 -22.89 -4.35
N GLY A 553 -31.92 -21.94 -3.74
CA GLY A 553 -32.01 -20.56 -4.23
C GLY A 553 -30.67 -19.80 -4.15
N PRO A 554 -30.61 -18.55 -4.63
CA PRO A 554 -29.39 -17.73 -4.58
C PRO A 554 -28.87 -17.55 -3.15
N ILE A 555 -27.57 -17.31 -3.01
CA ILE A 555 -26.88 -17.10 -1.73
C ILE A 555 -27.54 -15.90 -1.00
N PRO A 556 -28.08 -16.07 0.22
CA PRO A 556 -28.66 -14.95 0.97
C PRO A 556 -27.58 -13.93 1.34
N ALA A 557 -27.65 -12.73 0.78
CA ALA A 557 -26.64 -11.66 0.89
C ALA A 557 -26.31 -11.25 2.34
N ASN A 558 -27.28 -11.34 3.26
CA ASN A 558 -27.13 -10.82 4.62
C ASN A 558 -26.49 -11.82 5.60
N ASP A 559 -26.39 -13.10 5.26
CA ASP A 559 -25.95 -14.17 6.17
C ASP A 559 -24.55 -14.73 5.85
N VAL A 560 -23.93 -14.30 4.75
CA VAL A 560 -22.65 -14.81 4.24
C VAL A 560 -21.75 -13.64 3.84
N ASP A 561 -20.47 -13.71 4.22
CA ASP A 561 -19.43 -12.75 3.81
C ASP A 561 -18.36 -13.38 2.90
N THR A 562 -18.36 -14.71 2.78
CA THR A 562 -17.37 -15.45 2.01
C THR A 562 -18.03 -16.58 1.23
N ALA A 563 -17.82 -16.65 -0.08
CA ALA A 563 -18.17 -17.83 -0.87
C ALA A 563 -16.91 -18.65 -1.19
N VAL A 564 -17.03 -19.98 -1.18
CA VAL A 564 -15.97 -20.93 -1.51
C VAL A 564 -16.48 -21.86 -2.60
N LEU A 565 -15.96 -21.72 -3.81
CA LEU A 565 -16.21 -22.57 -4.97
C LEU A 565 -15.22 -23.74 -4.99
N LEU A 566 -15.72 -24.97 -4.84
CA LEU A 566 -14.93 -26.17 -5.00
C LEU A 566 -15.00 -26.61 -6.46
N VAL A 567 -13.90 -26.51 -7.22
CA VAL A 567 -13.93 -26.77 -8.67
C VAL A 567 -14.24 -28.25 -9.01
N GLY A 568 -13.91 -29.20 -8.12
CA GLY A 568 -14.26 -30.62 -8.28
C GLY A 568 -13.18 -31.52 -8.90
N GLY A 569 -12.98 -32.72 -8.33
CA GLY A 569 -12.55 -33.99 -8.95
C GLY A 569 -11.17 -34.10 -9.65
N ALA A 570 -10.14 -34.53 -8.91
CA ALA A 570 -8.86 -34.96 -9.50
C ALA A 570 -9.02 -36.15 -10.48
N GLY A 571 -8.35 -36.08 -11.63
CA GLY A 571 -8.19 -37.24 -12.54
C GLY A 571 -9.14 -37.31 -13.74
N SER A 572 -9.69 -36.18 -14.20
CA SER A 572 -10.40 -36.14 -15.48
C SER A 572 -9.42 -36.48 -16.62
N ALA A 573 -9.81 -37.38 -17.54
CA ALA A 573 -9.00 -37.60 -18.74
C ALA A 573 -8.85 -36.27 -19.50
N PRO A 574 -7.70 -35.98 -20.14
CA PRO A 574 -7.49 -34.73 -20.87
C PRO A 574 -8.57 -34.42 -21.93
N ASP A 575 -9.28 -35.44 -22.40
CA ASP A 575 -10.36 -35.35 -23.39
C ASP A 575 -11.69 -34.83 -22.79
N ASP A 576 -11.87 -34.92 -21.47
CA ASP A 576 -13.06 -34.41 -20.75
C ASP A 576 -12.87 -32.97 -20.23
N ALA A 577 -11.66 -32.41 -20.30
CA ALA A 577 -11.30 -31.13 -19.70
C ALA A 577 -12.17 -29.98 -20.20
N ALA A 578 -12.45 -29.90 -21.51
CA ALA A 578 -13.28 -28.86 -22.09
C ALA A 578 -14.73 -28.91 -21.56
N ARG A 579 -15.27 -30.11 -21.36
CA ARG A 579 -16.62 -30.31 -20.81
C ARG A 579 -16.68 -29.92 -19.33
N VAL A 580 -15.71 -30.35 -18.52
CA VAL A 580 -15.66 -30.00 -17.09
C VAL A 580 -15.47 -28.50 -16.90
N LEU A 581 -14.63 -27.85 -17.71
CA LEU A 581 -14.46 -26.40 -17.70
C LEU A 581 -15.75 -25.69 -18.09
N ALA A 582 -16.48 -26.19 -19.11
CA ALA A 582 -17.77 -25.64 -19.48
C ALA A 582 -18.82 -25.80 -18.38
N ASP A 583 -18.90 -26.98 -17.75
CA ASP A 583 -19.82 -27.25 -16.63
C ASP A 583 -19.57 -26.31 -15.44
N VAL A 584 -18.31 -26.11 -15.05
CA VAL A 584 -17.93 -25.20 -13.95
C VAL A 584 -18.19 -23.74 -14.34
N ILE A 585 -17.77 -23.34 -15.54
CA ILE A 585 -17.95 -21.97 -16.02
C ILE A 585 -19.44 -21.66 -16.08
N ALA A 586 -20.27 -22.50 -16.69
CA ALA A 586 -21.69 -22.28 -16.97
C ALA A 586 -22.63 -22.36 -15.74
N ASP A 587 -22.12 -22.72 -14.56
CA ASP A 587 -22.95 -22.89 -13.38
C ASP A 587 -23.53 -21.56 -12.86
N ALA A 588 -24.84 -21.40 -13.03
CA ALA A 588 -25.58 -20.20 -12.64
C ALA A 588 -25.56 -19.94 -11.12
N ARG A 589 -25.29 -20.92 -10.26
CA ARG A 589 -25.36 -20.77 -8.79
C ARG A 589 -24.30 -19.82 -8.25
N TRP A 590 -23.07 -19.93 -8.73
CA TRP A 590 -22.01 -19.00 -8.32
C TRP A 590 -22.13 -17.68 -9.09
N ARG A 591 -22.45 -17.71 -10.39
CA ARG A 591 -22.63 -16.49 -11.21
C ARG A 591 -23.69 -15.54 -10.65
N THR A 592 -24.90 -16.04 -10.38
CA THR A 592 -26.00 -15.19 -9.87
C THR A 592 -25.80 -14.77 -8.42
N GLY A 593 -25.09 -15.57 -7.62
CA GLY A 593 -24.73 -15.26 -6.24
C GLY A 593 -23.58 -14.27 -6.07
N LEU A 594 -22.77 -14.03 -7.11
CA LEU A 594 -21.63 -13.09 -7.04
C LEU A 594 -22.06 -11.64 -6.86
N HIS A 595 -23.17 -11.22 -7.49
CA HIS A 595 -23.67 -9.85 -7.35
C HIS A 595 -24.18 -9.51 -5.94
N THR A 596 -24.35 -10.50 -5.08
CA THR A 596 -24.89 -10.35 -3.73
C THR A 596 -23.85 -10.57 -2.63
N LEU A 597 -22.60 -10.89 -2.97
CA LEU A 597 -21.54 -11.11 -1.98
C LEU A 597 -20.91 -9.78 -1.53
N PRO A 598 -20.75 -9.54 -0.21
CA PRO A 598 -20.27 -8.26 0.28
C PRO A 598 -18.75 -8.15 0.44
N ASP A 599 -17.98 -9.25 0.42
CA ASP A 599 -16.54 -9.20 0.74
C ASP A 599 -15.67 -10.15 -0.09
N GLN A 600 -15.80 -11.48 0.01
CA GLN A 600 -14.85 -12.41 -0.63
C GLN A 600 -15.47 -13.56 -1.42
N PHE A 601 -14.82 -13.91 -2.53
CA PHE A 601 -15.09 -15.10 -3.32
C PHE A 601 -13.79 -15.91 -3.52
N TRP A 602 -13.75 -17.11 -2.97
CA TRP A 602 -12.65 -18.05 -3.09
C TRP A 602 -12.99 -19.16 -4.07
N TRP A 603 -12.03 -19.58 -4.90
CA TRP A 603 -12.10 -20.88 -5.55
C TRP A 603 -10.95 -21.78 -5.12
N VAL A 604 -11.26 -23.06 -4.99
CA VAL A 604 -10.35 -24.09 -4.48
C VAL A 604 -10.06 -25.08 -5.59
N THR A 605 -8.78 -25.23 -5.89
CA THR A 605 -8.22 -26.18 -6.85
C THR A 605 -7.33 -27.21 -6.13
N VAL A 606 -6.99 -28.30 -6.82
CA VAL A 606 -6.17 -29.39 -6.29
C VAL A 606 -5.15 -29.73 -7.36
N GLY A 607 -3.87 -29.47 -7.10
CA GLY A 607 -2.78 -29.69 -8.07
C GLY A 607 -2.91 -28.87 -9.35
N GLY A 608 -3.59 -27.72 -9.33
CA GLY A 608 -3.73 -26.80 -10.46
C GLY A 608 -2.55 -25.82 -10.61
N GLU A 609 -1.64 -25.78 -9.64
CA GLU A 609 -0.43 -24.95 -9.66
C GLU A 609 0.80 -25.78 -9.30
N GLN A 610 1.94 -25.46 -9.92
CA GLN A 610 3.23 -26.03 -9.56
C GLN A 610 3.90 -25.08 -8.56
N VAL A 611 3.85 -25.44 -7.28
CA VAL A 611 4.28 -24.57 -6.16
C VAL A 611 5.73 -24.84 -5.77
N THR A 612 6.15 -26.10 -5.88
CA THR A 612 7.51 -26.55 -5.61
C THR A 612 8.03 -27.42 -6.76
N ASP A 613 9.34 -27.59 -6.86
CA ASP A 613 9.95 -28.50 -7.84
C ASP A 613 9.54 -29.97 -7.66
N ALA A 614 9.00 -30.33 -6.49
CA ALA A 614 8.49 -31.67 -6.20
C ALA A 614 7.03 -31.87 -6.64
N ASP A 615 6.31 -30.79 -6.97
CA ASP A 615 4.93 -30.88 -7.42
C ASP A 615 4.89 -31.48 -8.84
N PRO A 616 3.89 -32.34 -9.14
CA PRO A 616 3.67 -32.80 -10.50
C PRO A 616 3.29 -31.63 -11.43
N VAL A 617 3.35 -31.88 -12.73
CA VAL A 617 2.82 -30.93 -13.72
C VAL A 617 1.36 -30.60 -13.39
N PRO A 618 0.95 -29.32 -13.44
CA PRO A 618 -0.41 -28.91 -13.10
C PRO A 618 -1.49 -29.64 -13.87
N ASP A 619 -2.57 -29.99 -13.17
CA ASP A 619 -3.78 -30.50 -13.79
C ASP A 619 -4.38 -29.44 -14.73
N ILE A 620 -4.74 -29.87 -15.93
CA ILE A 620 -5.15 -28.95 -17.00
C ILE A 620 -6.50 -28.27 -16.72
N VAL A 621 -7.41 -28.92 -16.00
CA VAL A 621 -8.71 -28.35 -15.64
C VAL A 621 -8.52 -27.37 -14.49
N HIS A 622 -7.91 -27.83 -13.39
CA HIS A 622 -7.70 -27.03 -12.19
C HIS A 622 -6.77 -25.84 -12.44
N GLY A 623 -5.74 -25.99 -13.27
CA GLY A 623 -4.83 -24.90 -13.60
C GLY A 623 -5.43 -23.86 -14.54
N SER A 624 -6.32 -24.27 -15.46
CA SER A 624 -6.87 -23.36 -16.50
C SER A 624 -8.12 -22.62 -16.04
N ILE A 625 -8.93 -23.22 -15.18
CA ILE A 625 -10.14 -22.57 -14.63
C ILE A 625 -9.77 -21.32 -13.82
N THR A 626 -8.63 -21.34 -13.13
CA THR A 626 -8.14 -20.19 -12.34
C THR A 626 -7.94 -18.95 -13.21
N ALA A 627 -7.47 -19.10 -14.45
CA ALA A 627 -7.34 -17.98 -15.38
C ALA A 627 -8.71 -17.40 -15.80
N ALA A 628 -9.72 -18.26 -16.02
CA ALA A 628 -11.08 -17.81 -16.32
C ALA A 628 -11.75 -17.12 -15.12
N LEU A 629 -11.58 -17.66 -13.91
CA LEU A 629 -12.18 -17.08 -12.69
C LEU A 629 -11.53 -15.74 -12.31
N ARG A 630 -10.24 -15.52 -12.62
CA ARG A 630 -9.62 -14.19 -12.52
C ARG A 630 -10.26 -13.17 -13.47
N CYS A 631 -10.65 -13.56 -14.68
CA CYS A 631 -11.40 -12.67 -15.58
C CYS A 631 -12.75 -12.25 -14.99
N ALA A 632 -13.42 -13.14 -14.26
CA ALA A 632 -14.69 -12.81 -13.58
C ALA A 632 -14.50 -11.69 -12.53
N ALA A 633 -13.32 -11.59 -11.89
CA ALA A 633 -13.03 -10.53 -10.94
C ALA A 633 -13.16 -9.12 -11.55
N ALA A 634 -12.81 -8.96 -12.83
CA ALA A 634 -12.94 -7.69 -13.54
C ALA A 634 -14.40 -7.27 -13.77
N GLU A 635 -15.35 -8.21 -13.65
CA GLU A 635 -16.79 -7.97 -13.80
C GLU A 635 -17.48 -7.67 -12.45
N HIS A 636 -16.78 -7.86 -11.32
CA HIS A 636 -17.33 -7.75 -9.96
C HIS A 636 -16.41 -6.96 -9.01
N PRO A 637 -16.26 -5.63 -9.20
CA PRO A 637 -15.27 -4.81 -8.49
C PRO A 637 -15.48 -4.72 -6.96
N THR A 638 -16.69 -4.95 -6.48
CA THR A 638 -17.02 -4.90 -5.04
C THR A 638 -16.67 -6.19 -4.30
N THR A 639 -16.37 -7.28 -5.00
CA THR A 639 -16.03 -8.57 -4.42
C THR A 639 -14.55 -8.88 -4.62
N ARG A 640 -13.89 -9.34 -3.56
CA ARG A 640 -12.47 -9.72 -3.62
C ARG A 640 -12.34 -11.19 -4.02
N PHE A 641 -11.81 -11.41 -5.21
CA PHE A 641 -11.56 -12.74 -5.78
C PHE A 641 -10.23 -13.31 -5.27
N ARG A 642 -10.25 -14.56 -4.84
CA ARG A 642 -9.14 -15.23 -4.15
C ARG A 642 -9.00 -16.68 -4.59
N HIS A 643 -7.78 -17.17 -4.66
CA HIS A 643 -7.47 -18.53 -5.08
C HIS A 643 -6.75 -19.31 -4.00
N LEU A 644 -7.15 -20.56 -3.81
CA LEU A 644 -6.42 -21.56 -3.03
C LEU A 644 -6.17 -22.82 -3.86
N ASP A 645 -4.90 -23.20 -4.00
CA ASP A 645 -4.52 -24.49 -4.57
C ASP A 645 -4.04 -25.48 -3.48
N LEU A 646 -4.60 -26.68 -3.47
CA LEU A 646 -4.31 -27.73 -2.49
C LEU A 646 -3.47 -28.86 -3.10
N GLU A 647 -2.69 -29.55 -2.27
CA GLU A 647 -2.15 -30.85 -2.65
C GLU A 647 -3.24 -31.94 -2.58
N PRO A 648 -3.16 -33.02 -3.39
CA PRO A 648 -4.07 -34.15 -3.27
C PRO A 648 -3.99 -34.79 -1.87
N SER A 649 -4.98 -34.52 -1.01
CA SER A 649 -5.03 -34.98 0.38
C SER A 649 -6.43 -35.49 0.76
N ALA A 650 -6.56 -36.10 1.95
CA ALA A 650 -7.86 -36.56 2.44
C ALA A 650 -8.77 -35.38 2.81
N ASP A 651 -10.09 -35.48 2.55
CA ASP A 651 -11.07 -34.40 2.73
C ASP A 651 -10.98 -33.64 4.07
N ALA A 652 -10.71 -34.32 5.18
CA ALA A 652 -10.62 -33.70 6.50
C ALA A 652 -9.39 -32.77 6.64
N ILE A 653 -8.27 -33.11 6.01
CA ILE A 653 -7.06 -32.28 5.99
C ILE A 653 -7.33 -31.07 5.10
N ALA A 654 -7.80 -31.31 3.86
CA ALA A 654 -8.16 -30.26 2.91
C ALA A 654 -9.19 -29.26 3.49
N ALA A 655 -10.17 -29.72 4.27
CA ALA A 655 -11.14 -28.84 4.91
C ALA A 655 -10.51 -27.85 5.90
N GLY A 656 -9.54 -28.30 6.70
CA GLY A 656 -8.79 -27.44 7.62
C GLY A 656 -7.91 -26.43 6.88
N GLU A 657 -7.34 -26.84 5.74
CA GLU A 657 -6.54 -25.98 4.87
C GLU A 657 -7.38 -24.87 4.22
N VAL A 658 -8.56 -25.22 3.69
CA VAL A 658 -9.53 -24.24 3.17
C VAL A 658 -9.95 -23.25 4.25
N LEU A 659 -10.31 -23.74 5.44
CA LEU A 659 -10.71 -22.88 6.56
C LEU A 659 -9.56 -21.98 7.04
N THR A 660 -8.32 -22.45 6.97
CA THR A 660 -7.15 -21.63 7.27
C THR A 660 -6.98 -20.52 6.23
N ALA A 661 -7.07 -20.85 4.94
CA ALA A 661 -6.87 -19.93 3.83
C ALA A 661 -7.87 -18.77 3.83
N VAL A 662 -9.17 -19.04 4.03
CA VAL A 662 -10.21 -17.99 4.02
C VAL A 662 -10.08 -16.98 5.18
N HIS A 663 -9.29 -17.31 6.21
CA HIS A 663 -8.97 -16.38 7.30
C HIS A 663 -7.66 -15.64 7.08
N ILE A 664 -6.90 -15.89 6.01
CA ILE A 664 -5.68 -15.13 5.71
C ILE A 664 -6.07 -13.81 5.05
N ALA A 665 -5.66 -12.71 5.69
CA ALA A 665 -5.92 -11.37 5.21
C ALA A 665 -4.89 -10.95 4.15
N GLY A 666 -5.38 -10.35 3.08
CA GLY A 666 -4.55 -9.60 2.15
C GLY A 666 -3.71 -10.42 1.18
N GLU A 667 -3.85 -11.75 1.10
CA GLU A 667 -3.15 -12.57 0.11
C GLU A 667 -4.13 -13.10 -0.94
N PRO A 668 -3.93 -12.79 -2.24
CA PRO A 668 -4.89 -13.15 -3.28
C PRO A 668 -4.76 -14.58 -3.81
N GLU A 669 -3.56 -15.14 -3.75
CA GLU A 669 -3.17 -16.40 -4.39
C GLU A 669 -2.38 -17.23 -3.39
N LEU A 670 -3.02 -18.27 -2.87
CA LEU A 670 -2.48 -19.16 -1.86
C LEU A 670 -2.32 -20.58 -2.41
N ALA A 671 -1.30 -21.28 -1.92
CA ALA A 671 -1.22 -22.72 -2.05
C ALA A 671 -0.78 -23.36 -0.74
N LEU A 672 -1.33 -24.53 -0.41
CA LEU A 672 -0.88 -25.32 0.74
C LEU A 672 -0.18 -26.61 0.28
N ARG A 673 1.02 -26.82 0.82
CA ARG A 673 1.88 -27.98 0.57
C ARG A 673 2.49 -28.45 1.88
N GLY A 674 2.24 -29.69 2.29
CA GLY A 674 2.77 -30.25 3.53
C GLY A 674 2.51 -29.37 4.78
N GLY A 675 1.34 -28.72 4.85
CA GLY A 675 0.98 -27.78 5.93
C GLY A 675 1.64 -26.39 5.87
N THR A 676 2.48 -26.11 4.87
CA THR A 676 3.09 -24.80 4.63
C THR A 676 2.25 -24.01 3.65
N VAL A 677 1.87 -22.79 4.05
CA VAL A 677 1.18 -21.84 3.17
C VAL A 677 2.21 -21.13 2.29
N HIS A 678 1.99 -21.14 0.99
CA HIS A 678 2.77 -20.43 -0.01
C HIS A 678 1.92 -19.32 -0.63
N VAL A 679 2.56 -18.24 -1.03
CA VAL A 679 1.94 -17.09 -1.70
C VAL A 679 2.56 -16.88 -3.07
N LYS A 680 1.75 -16.49 -4.05
CA LYS A 680 2.20 -16.20 -5.41
C LYS A 680 2.81 -14.80 -5.48
N ARG A 681 3.96 -14.66 -6.15
CA ARG A 681 4.67 -13.40 -6.36
C ARG A 681 5.23 -13.34 -7.77
N TRP A 682 5.33 -12.13 -8.29
CA TRP A 682 6.08 -11.84 -9.51
C TRP A 682 7.44 -11.28 -9.13
N ALA A 683 8.45 -11.71 -9.86
CA ALA A 683 9.82 -11.22 -9.72
C ALA A 683 10.35 -10.84 -11.10
N THR A 684 11.31 -9.91 -11.13
CA THR A 684 12.11 -9.68 -12.32
C THR A 684 12.93 -10.92 -12.62
N ALA A 685 12.95 -11.35 -13.89
CA ALA A 685 13.77 -12.48 -14.27
C ALA A 685 15.25 -12.13 -14.05
N ASP A 686 16.03 -13.05 -13.49
CA ASP A 686 17.47 -12.86 -13.33
C ASP A 686 18.13 -12.47 -14.66
N SER A 687 19.17 -11.65 -14.61
CA SER A 687 19.93 -11.27 -15.80
C SER A 687 20.62 -12.51 -16.38
N VAL A 688 19.94 -13.17 -17.32
CA VAL A 688 20.52 -14.28 -18.07
C VAL A 688 21.53 -13.69 -19.06
N VAL A 689 22.81 -13.99 -18.85
CA VAL A 689 23.82 -13.78 -19.88
C VAL A 689 23.45 -14.70 -21.03
N ALA A 690 23.03 -14.13 -22.17
CA ALA A 690 22.66 -14.90 -23.35
C ALA A 690 23.80 -15.88 -23.71
N GLY A 691 23.54 -17.18 -23.57
CA GLY A 691 24.43 -18.20 -24.08
C GLY A 691 24.49 -18.18 -25.62
N PRO A 692 25.39 -18.95 -26.25
CA PRO A 692 25.37 -19.10 -27.70
C PRO A 692 24.01 -19.62 -28.13
N GLN A 693 23.26 -18.86 -28.94
CA GLN A 693 21.97 -19.34 -29.45
C GLN A 693 22.21 -20.55 -30.37
N PRO A 694 21.42 -21.63 -30.23
CA PRO A 694 21.54 -22.78 -31.10
C PRO A 694 21.23 -22.38 -32.55
N LYS A 695 21.91 -23.00 -33.50
CA LYS A 695 21.65 -22.77 -34.92
C LYS A 695 20.25 -23.29 -35.26
N LEU A 696 19.39 -22.41 -35.75
CA LEU A 696 18.01 -22.76 -36.14
C LEU A 696 17.98 -23.19 -37.61
N ASP A 697 18.08 -24.48 -37.87
CA ASP A 697 18.06 -25.01 -39.23
C ASP A 697 16.65 -24.90 -39.86
N HIS A 698 15.60 -25.19 -39.09
CA HIS A 698 14.22 -25.10 -39.59
C HIS A 698 13.23 -24.68 -38.50
N VAL A 699 12.56 -23.55 -38.72
CA VAL A 699 11.54 -22.96 -37.85
C VAL A 699 10.15 -23.15 -38.46
N VAL A 700 9.22 -23.70 -37.69
CA VAL A 700 7.81 -23.83 -38.08
C VAL A 700 6.98 -22.86 -37.24
N ILE A 701 6.18 -22.00 -37.88
CA ILE A 701 5.35 -21.00 -37.20
C ILE A 701 3.87 -21.28 -37.48
N THR A 702 3.11 -21.66 -36.45
CA THR A 702 1.64 -21.74 -36.55
C THR A 702 1.04 -20.34 -36.42
N GLY A 703 -0.04 -20.06 -37.16
CA GLY A 703 -0.52 -18.68 -37.30
C GLY A 703 0.47 -17.78 -38.04
N GLY A 704 1.38 -18.36 -38.84
CA GLY A 704 2.55 -17.68 -39.40
C GLY A 704 2.26 -16.54 -40.37
N THR A 705 1.05 -16.51 -40.96
CA THR A 705 0.61 -15.38 -41.80
C THR A 705 -0.21 -14.32 -41.04
N GLY A 706 -0.39 -14.49 -39.72
CA GLY A 706 -1.00 -13.51 -38.85
C GLY A 706 -0.02 -12.39 -38.49
N LYS A 707 -0.53 -11.34 -37.84
CA LYS A 707 0.25 -10.15 -37.46
C LYS A 707 1.55 -10.50 -36.71
N LEU A 708 1.45 -11.26 -35.61
CA LEU A 708 2.61 -11.71 -34.83
C LEU A 708 3.47 -12.71 -35.58
N GLY A 709 2.86 -13.65 -36.33
CA GLY A 709 3.60 -14.63 -37.13
C GLY A 709 4.55 -14.00 -38.16
N LEU A 710 4.17 -12.86 -38.74
CA LEU A 710 5.01 -12.09 -39.66
C LEU A 710 6.19 -11.40 -38.95
N GLU A 711 5.99 -10.86 -37.74
CA GLU A 711 7.07 -10.28 -36.93
C GLU A 711 8.10 -11.36 -36.53
N PHE A 712 7.63 -12.53 -36.10
CA PHE A 712 8.51 -13.66 -35.78
C PHE A 712 9.27 -14.18 -37.00
N CYS A 713 8.60 -14.26 -38.17
CA CYS A 713 9.25 -14.61 -39.43
C CYS A 713 10.41 -13.66 -39.74
N GLU A 714 10.18 -12.36 -39.63
CA GLU A 714 11.20 -11.32 -39.88
C GLU A 714 12.36 -11.40 -38.87
N HIS A 715 12.05 -11.63 -37.58
CA HIS A 715 13.05 -11.82 -36.54
C HIS A 715 13.96 -13.02 -36.81
N TYR A 716 13.40 -14.22 -37.00
CA TYR A 716 14.21 -15.43 -37.20
C TYR A 716 14.91 -15.46 -38.57
N ALA A 717 14.33 -14.84 -39.60
CA ALA A 717 15.01 -14.67 -40.88
C ALA A 717 16.23 -13.74 -40.74
N SER A 718 16.09 -12.66 -39.98
CA SER A 718 17.20 -11.72 -39.70
C SER A 718 18.26 -12.34 -38.79
N ALA A 719 17.87 -13.26 -37.91
CA ALA A 719 18.79 -14.05 -37.06
C ALA A 719 19.52 -15.17 -37.84
N GLY A 720 19.20 -15.37 -39.12
CA GLY A 720 19.91 -16.33 -39.99
C GLY A 720 19.39 -17.76 -39.90
N ALA A 721 18.10 -17.96 -39.60
CA ALA A 721 17.48 -19.29 -39.69
C ALA A 721 17.64 -19.89 -41.10
N GLY A 722 17.81 -21.20 -41.21
CA GLY A 722 17.97 -21.88 -42.51
C GLY A 722 16.67 -21.87 -43.34
N ARG A 723 15.59 -22.37 -42.74
CA ARG A 723 14.24 -22.41 -43.32
C ARG A 723 13.20 -21.92 -42.32
N ILE A 724 12.16 -21.24 -42.81
CA ILE A 724 10.97 -20.87 -42.06
C ILE A 724 9.71 -21.33 -42.81
N THR A 725 8.90 -22.18 -42.18
CA THR A 725 7.60 -22.63 -42.70
C THR A 725 6.46 -21.93 -41.96
N LEU A 726 5.71 -21.09 -42.65
CA LEU A 726 4.55 -20.36 -42.12
C LEU A 726 3.26 -21.14 -42.40
N LEU A 727 2.59 -21.61 -41.34
CA LEU A 727 1.35 -22.38 -41.46
C LEU A 727 0.12 -21.48 -41.31
N SER A 728 -0.84 -21.64 -42.23
CA SER A 728 -2.09 -20.89 -42.24
C SER A 728 -3.21 -21.65 -42.94
N ARG A 729 -4.45 -21.55 -42.44
CA ARG A 729 -5.63 -22.19 -43.04
C ARG A 729 -5.92 -21.70 -44.46
N THR A 730 -5.64 -20.43 -44.74
CA THR A 730 -5.97 -19.77 -46.01
C THR A 730 -4.77 -19.56 -46.93
N GLY A 731 -3.55 -19.75 -46.43
CA GLY A 731 -2.31 -19.39 -47.14
C GLY A 731 -1.95 -17.90 -47.03
N GLY A 732 -2.61 -17.14 -46.15
CA GLY A 732 -2.31 -15.74 -45.86
C GLY A 732 -3.07 -14.72 -46.72
N SER A 733 -3.18 -13.49 -46.23
CA SER A 733 -3.76 -12.38 -46.98
C SER A 733 -2.81 -11.90 -48.08
N PRO A 734 -3.31 -11.22 -49.14
CA PRO A 734 -2.44 -10.63 -50.17
C PRO A 734 -1.37 -9.68 -49.61
N GLU A 735 -1.66 -9.02 -48.48
CA GLU A 735 -0.71 -8.16 -47.77
C GLU A 735 0.39 -8.95 -47.07
N ALA A 736 0.03 -10.02 -46.36
CA ALA A 736 0.99 -10.92 -45.73
C ALA A 736 1.96 -11.52 -46.76
N VAL A 737 1.43 -11.97 -47.91
CA VAL A 737 2.24 -12.50 -49.01
C VAL A 737 3.22 -11.44 -49.54
N ARG A 738 2.78 -10.20 -49.77
CA ARG A 738 3.65 -9.10 -50.21
C ARG A 738 4.77 -8.79 -49.20
N ARG A 739 4.46 -8.80 -47.89
CA ARG A 739 5.46 -8.58 -46.84
C ARG A 739 6.52 -9.68 -46.85
N ILE A 740 6.10 -10.94 -47.00
CA ILE A 740 7.01 -12.09 -47.08
C ILE A 740 7.86 -12.05 -48.35
N GLU A 741 7.30 -11.69 -49.50
CA GLU A 741 8.08 -11.51 -50.74
C GLU A 741 9.12 -10.40 -50.63
N ALA A 742 8.81 -9.32 -49.91
CA ALA A 742 9.79 -8.27 -49.61
C ALA A 742 10.91 -8.75 -48.70
N LEU A 743 10.58 -9.55 -47.67
CA LEU A 743 11.54 -10.15 -46.76
C LEU A 743 12.47 -11.14 -47.48
N ARG A 744 11.93 -12.03 -48.33
CA ARG A 744 12.69 -13.00 -49.15
C ARG A 744 13.76 -12.36 -50.05
N ARG A 745 13.63 -11.07 -50.39
CA ARG A 745 14.64 -10.33 -51.18
C ARG A 745 15.82 -9.81 -50.35
N ARG A 746 15.73 -9.86 -49.02
CA ARG A 746 16.67 -9.23 -48.08
C ARG A 746 17.41 -10.23 -47.18
N VAL A 747 17.01 -11.51 -47.21
CA VAL A 747 17.52 -12.57 -46.32
C VAL A 747 17.83 -13.82 -47.14
N ASP A 748 18.80 -14.61 -46.70
CA ASP A 748 19.17 -15.90 -47.34
C ASP A 748 18.30 -17.08 -46.85
N THR A 749 17.43 -16.85 -45.86
CA THR A 749 16.51 -17.83 -45.29
C THR A 749 15.45 -18.29 -46.29
N VAL A 750 15.24 -19.61 -46.40
CA VAL A 750 14.16 -20.18 -47.21
C VAL A 750 12.83 -20.02 -46.47
N ILE A 751 11.99 -19.07 -46.91
CA ILE A 751 10.67 -18.85 -46.29
C ILE A 751 9.59 -19.45 -47.18
N GLU A 752 8.73 -20.33 -46.65
CA GLU A 752 7.60 -20.95 -47.35
C GLU A 752 6.27 -20.67 -46.61
N ILE A 753 5.19 -20.46 -47.36
CA ILE A 753 3.83 -20.39 -46.79
C ILE A 753 3.11 -21.66 -47.18
N VAL A 754 2.69 -22.45 -46.18
CA VAL A 754 1.99 -23.72 -46.43
C VAL A 754 0.57 -23.65 -45.90
N ARG A 755 -0.37 -24.04 -46.75
CA ARG A 755 -1.78 -24.14 -46.38
C ARG A 755 -2.00 -25.42 -45.58
N CYS A 756 -2.20 -25.28 -44.27
CA CYS A 756 -2.45 -26.38 -43.37
C CYS A 756 -3.43 -25.93 -42.27
N ASP A 757 -4.46 -26.74 -42.02
CA ASP A 757 -5.28 -26.59 -40.83
C ASP A 757 -4.68 -27.45 -39.72
N VAL A 758 -4.10 -26.80 -38.72
CA VAL A 758 -3.43 -27.48 -37.60
C VAL A 758 -4.41 -28.25 -36.70
N THR A 759 -5.72 -27.99 -36.83
CA THR A 759 -6.76 -28.75 -36.12
C THR A 759 -7.05 -30.11 -36.79
N ASP A 760 -6.72 -30.27 -38.08
CA ASP A 760 -6.81 -31.54 -38.80
C ASP A 760 -5.50 -32.34 -38.64
N ALA A 761 -5.52 -33.30 -37.73
CA ALA A 761 -4.43 -34.23 -37.47
C ALA A 761 -3.84 -34.86 -38.75
N ALA A 762 -4.68 -35.26 -39.71
CA ALA A 762 -4.21 -35.91 -40.93
C ALA A 762 -3.55 -34.91 -41.89
N ALA A 763 -3.97 -33.64 -41.88
CA ALA A 763 -3.31 -32.58 -42.64
C ALA A 763 -1.93 -32.26 -42.06
N VAL A 764 -1.79 -32.25 -40.74
CA VAL A 764 -0.51 -32.08 -40.05
C VAL A 764 0.43 -33.24 -40.37
N ASP A 765 -0.04 -34.50 -40.27
CA ASP A 765 0.79 -35.67 -40.56
C ASP A 765 1.32 -35.66 -42.01
N ARG A 766 0.48 -35.27 -42.98
CA ARG A 766 0.90 -35.12 -44.39
C ARG A 766 1.92 -34.00 -44.58
N LEU A 767 1.74 -32.88 -43.87
CA LEU A 767 2.67 -31.76 -43.91
C LEU A 767 4.05 -32.19 -43.39
N ILE A 768 4.10 -32.80 -42.20
CA ILE A 768 5.36 -33.20 -41.57
C ILE A 768 6.04 -34.31 -42.35
N ALA A 769 5.30 -35.29 -42.88
CA ALA A 769 5.87 -36.34 -43.73
C ALA A 769 6.49 -35.82 -45.05
N ALA A 770 6.06 -34.65 -45.53
CA ALA A 770 6.60 -34.02 -46.73
C ALA A 770 7.84 -33.14 -46.44
N GLN A 771 8.16 -32.88 -45.17
CA GLN A 771 9.31 -32.07 -44.76
C GLN A 771 10.61 -32.88 -44.92
N ALA A 772 11.60 -32.31 -45.60
CA ALA A 772 12.90 -32.95 -45.82
C ALA A 772 13.92 -32.70 -44.69
N GLU A 773 13.69 -31.68 -43.85
CA GLU A 773 14.60 -31.23 -42.80
C GLU A 773 13.90 -31.29 -41.42
N PRO A 774 14.59 -31.77 -40.37
CA PRO A 774 14.03 -31.83 -39.02
C PRO A 774 13.76 -30.41 -38.50
N VAL A 775 12.64 -30.25 -37.79
CA VAL A 775 12.24 -28.97 -37.19
C VAL A 775 13.07 -28.73 -35.92
N THR A 776 13.79 -27.62 -35.86
CA THR A 776 14.58 -27.21 -34.68
C THR A 776 13.80 -26.32 -33.72
N LEU A 777 12.80 -25.58 -34.23
CA LEU A 777 11.93 -24.72 -33.43
C LEU A 777 10.49 -24.76 -33.95
N LEU A 778 9.55 -25.14 -33.08
CA LEU A 778 8.12 -24.92 -33.27
C LEU A 778 7.70 -23.66 -32.49
N LEU A 779 7.35 -22.59 -33.22
CA LEU A 779 6.76 -21.39 -32.62
C LEU A 779 5.23 -21.42 -32.81
N HIS A 780 4.50 -21.62 -31.72
CA HIS A 780 3.05 -21.69 -31.76
C HIS A 780 2.43 -20.30 -31.52
N ALA A 781 2.07 -19.60 -32.60
CA ALA A 781 1.50 -18.24 -32.58
C ALA A 781 0.08 -18.19 -33.17
N ALA A 782 -0.67 -19.31 -33.10
CA ALA A 782 -2.06 -19.36 -33.52
C ALA A 782 -2.92 -18.46 -32.62
N LEU A 783 -3.61 -17.50 -33.22
CA LEU A 783 -4.49 -16.57 -32.52
C LEU A 783 -5.93 -16.78 -32.98
N ASP A 784 -6.80 -17.05 -32.02
CA ASP A 784 -8.24 -16.84 -32.14
C ASP A 784 -8.66 -15.97 -30.94
N TYR A 785 -9.15 -14.76 -31.22
CA TYR A 785 -9.56 -13.82 -30.19
C TYR A 785 -11.08 -13.87 -30.08
N VAL A 786 -11.56 -14.25 -28.89
CA VAL A 786 -12.99 -14.33 -28.59
C VAL A 786 -13.25 -13.43 -27.40
N SER A 787 -14.04 -12.38 -27.61
CA SER A 787 -14.56 -11.50 -26.55
C SER A 787 -15.97 -11.96 -26.23
N THR A 788 -16.19 -12.48 -25.03
CA THR A 788 -17.51 -12.96 -24.61
C THR A 788 -17.59 -12.87 -23.09
N SER A 789 -18.62 -12.18 -22.59
CA SER A 789 -18.91 -12.13 -21.16
C SER A 789 -19.09 -13.53 -20.61
N ILE A 790 -18.65 -13.73 -19.36
CA ILE A 790 -18.71 -15.03 -18.71
C ILE A 790 -20.14 -15.60 -18.71
N ASP A 791 -21.15 -14.74 -18.62
CA ASP A 791 -22.57 -15.11 -18.63
C ASP A 791 -23.05 -15.78 -19.91
N ALA A 792 -22.43 -15.46 -21.05
CA ALA A 792 -22.81 -15.96 -22.36
C ALA A 792 -22.02 -17.20 -22.83
N ILE A 793 -21.11 -17.72 -22.00
CA ILE A 793 -20.27 -18.86 -22.36
C ILE A 793 -21.08 -20.16 -22.40
N THR A 794 -20.91 -20.92 -23.48
CA THR A 794 -21.51 -22.24 -23.72
C THR A 794 -20.43 -23.29 -24.01
N ASP A 795 -20.75 -24.58 -23.87
CA ASP A 795 -19.83 -25.69 -24.15
C ASP A 795 -19.22 -25.62 -25.56
N ALA A 796 -20.04 -25.28 -26.55
CA ALA A 796 -19.60 -25.13 -27.94
C ALA A 796 -18.58 -23.98 -28.09
N ALA A 797 -18.81 -22.86 -27.41
CA ALA A 797 -17.89 -21.71 -27.43
C ALA A 797 -16.53 -22.04 -26.78
N VAL A 798 -16.52 -22.86 -25.72
CA VAL A 798 -15.29 -23.36 -25.09
C VAL A 798 -14.49 -24.23 -26.08
N ALA A 799 -15.15 -25.22 -26.69
CA ALA A 799 -14.49 -26.13 -27.63
C ALA A 799 -13.92 -25.39 -28.85
N ASP A 800 -14.69 -24.46 -29.43
CA ASP A 800 -14.28 -23.67 -30.60
C ASP A 800 -13.08 -22.77 -30.27
N SER A 801 -13.09 -22.10 -29.11
CA SER A 801 -12.00 -21.21 -28.68
C SER A 801 -10.67 -21.95 -28.46
N LEU A 802 -10.73 -23.22 -28.01
CA LEU A 802 -9.55 -24.03 -27.73
C LEU A 802 -8.99 -24.75 -28.96
N ALA A 803 -9.77 -24.92 -30.03
CA ALA A 803 -9.42 -25.76 -31.16
C ALA A 803 -8.09 -25.36 -31.83
N ALA A 804 -7.92 -24.09 -32.21
CA ALA A 804 -6.72 -23.66 -32.93
C ALA A 804 -5.46 -23.62 -32.05
N LYS A 805 -5.60 -23.24 -30.78
CA LYS A 805 -4.49 -23.08 -29.82
C LYS A 805 -4.05 -24.41 -29.22
N VAL A 806 -4.97 -25.10 -28.55
CA VAL A 806 -4.64 -26.28 -27.74
C VAL A 806 -4.59 -27.53 -28.61
N THR A 807 -5.65 -27.81 -29.38
CA THR A 807 -5.69 -28.98 -30.27
C THR A 807 -4.65 -28.85 -31.38
N GLY A 808 -4.48 -27.65 -31.93
CA GLY A 808 -3.44 -27.34 -32.92
C GLY A 808 -2.02 -27.59 -32.41
N LEU A 809 -1.68 -27.15 -31.20
CA LEU A 809 -0.38 -27.43 -30.59
C LEU A 809 -0.17 -28.94 -30.39
N ARG A 810 -1.17 -29.64 -29.83
CA ARG A 810 -1.11 -31.10 -29.62
C ARG A 810 -0.85 -31.88 -30.90
N ASN A 811 -1.57 -31.55 -31.98
CA ASN A 811 -1.37 -32.20 -33.27
C ASN A 811 0.04 -31.97 -33.83
N MET A 812 0.55 -30.74 -33.72
CA MET A 812 1.90 -30.39 -34.18
C MET A 812 2.98 -31.13 -33.40
N VAL A 813 2.96 -31.09 -32.07
CA VAL A 813 3.94 -31.79 -31.22
C VAL A 813 3.90 -33.30 -31.50
N ARG A 814 2.69 -33.90 -31.56
CA ARG A 814 2.53 -35.34 -31.83
C ARG A 814 3.15 -35.76 -33.16
N ALA A 815 3.06 -34.92 -34.18
CA ALA A 815 3.56 -35.23 -35.52
C ALA A 815 5.08 -35.01 -35.67
N LEU A 816 5.69 -34.21 -34.80
CA LEU A 816 7.12 -33.92 -34.83
C LEU A 816 7.92 -35.01 -34.09
N PRO A 817 9.09 -35.43 -34.61
CA PRO A 817 9.93 -36.42 -33.92
C PRO A 817 10.49 -35.83 -32.62
N ALA A 818 10.43 -36.62 -31.54
CA ALA A 818 10.99 -36.28 -30.22
C ALA A 818 12.52 -36.46 -30.18
N ASP A 819 13.24 -35.80 -31.08
CA ASP A 819 14.71 -35.82 -31.12
C ASP A 819 15.33 -34.77 -30.17
N ASP A 820 16.56 -35.01 -29.70
CA ASP A 820 17.35 -34.24 -28.70
C ASP A 820 17.66 -32.76 -29.07
N GLY A 821 17.04 -32.18 -30.09
CA GLY A 821 17.35 -30.83 -30.60
C GLY A 821 16.16 -29.93 -30.94
N MET A 822 14.92 -30.38 -30.73
CA MET A 822 13.72 -29.56 -30.99
C MET A 822 13.36 -28.72 -29.75
N SER A 823 13.02 -27.45 -29.99
CA SER A 823 12.43 -26.56 -28.99
C SER A 823 11.01 -26.14 -29.38
N VAL A 824 10.15 -25.92 -28.37
CA VAL A 824 8.76 -25.49 -28.55
C VAL A 824 8.53 -24.19 -27.79
N VAL A 825 8.15 -23.13 -28.49
CA VAL A 825 7.80 -21.85 -27.86
C VAL A 825 6.33 -21.56 -28.13
N VAL A 826 5.53 -21.50 -27.08
CA VAL A 826 4.10 -21.20 -27.18
C VAL A 826 3.85 -19.74 -26.81
N CYS A 827 3.17 -19.02 -27.71
CA CYS A 827 2.77 -17.64 -27.46
C CYS A 827 1.48 -17.63 -26.64
N SER A 828 1.63 -17.33 -25.35
CA SER A 828 0.55 -17.12 -24.40
C SER A 828 0.26 -15.62 -24.24
N SER A 829 -0.54 -15.24 -23.26
CA SER A 829 -0.99 -13.86 -23.04
C SER A 829 -0.97 -13.51 -21.56
N LEU A 830 -0.63 -12.26 -21.25
CA LEU A 830 -0.72 -11.68 -19.90
C LEU A 830 -2.10 -11.89 -19.25
N ALA A 831 -3.16 -11.99 -20.06
CA ALA A 831 -4.52 -12.30 -19.61
C ALA A 831 -4.62 -13.62 -18.82
N ALA A 832 -3.73 -14.58 -19.01
CA ALA A 832 -3.71 -15.83 -18.24
C ALA A 832 -3.33 -15.63 -16.76
N SER A 833 -2.49 -14.62 -16.48
CA SER A 833 -2.01 -14.31 -15.13
C SER A 833 -2.75 -13.15 -14.47
N LEU A 834 -3.12 -12.11 -15.24
CA LEU A 834 -3.76 -10.90 -14.73
C LEU A 834 -5.29 -10.93 -14.85
N GLY A 835 -5.83 -11.75 -15.76
CA GLY A 835 -7.22 -11.68 -16.16
C GLY A 835 -7.52 -10.47 -17.06
N GLY A 836 -8.76 -10.39 -17.53
CA GLY A 836 -9.28 -9.32 -18.35
C GLY A 836 -10.79 -9.49 -18.53
N ARG A 837 -11.54 -8.38 -18.56
CA ARG A 837 -12.99 -8.39 -18.76
C ARG A 837 -13.34 -9.02 -20.11
N ASP A 838 -14.37 -9.87 -20.15
CA ASP A 838 -14.82 -10.59 -21.36
C ASP A 838 -13.75 -11.50 -22.00
N GLN A 839 -12.67 -11.81 -21.29
CA GLN A 839 -11.54 -12.60 -21.79
C GLN A 839 -11.43 -13.99 -21.15
N ALA A 840 -12.45 -14.48 -20.45
CA ALA A 840 -12.37 -15.74 -19.70
C ALA A 840 -11.92 -16.94 -20.57
N LEU A 841 -12.51 -17.13 -21.76
CA LEU A 841 -12.12 -18.19 -22.70
C LEU A 841 -10.69 -17.99 -23.25
N TYR A 842 -10.34 -16.73 -23.53
CA TYR A 842 -9.01 -16.38 -24.03
C TYR A 842 -7.93 -16.64 -22.98
N ALA A 843 -8.13 -16.20 -21.73
CA ALA A 843 -7.23 -16.43 -20.61
C ALA A 843 -7.06 -17.93 -20.31
N LEU A 844 -8.16 -18.67 -20.30
CA LEU A 844 -8.19 -20.13 -20.12
C LEU A 844 -7.35 -20.84 -21.18
N GLY A 845 -7.56 -20.56 -22.47
CA GLY A 845 -6.80 -21.20 -23.55
C GLY A 845 -5.31 -20.87 -23.49
N ASN A 846 -4.95 -19.64 -23.12
CA ASN A 846 -3.56 -19.23 -22.91
C ASN A 846 -2.91 -19.93 -21.70
N ARG A 847 -3.68 -20.15 -20.62
CA ARG A 847 -3.20 -20.93 -19.46
C ARG A 847 -2.98 -22.40 -19.81
N MET A 848 -3.86 -23.01 -20.62
CA MET A 848 -3.67 -24.36 -21.14
C MET A 848 -2.37 -24.51 -21.96
N LEU A 849 -1.98 -23.48 -22.73
CA LEU A 849 -0.69 -23.48 -23.44
C LEU A 849 0.50 -23.52 -22.47
N GLY A 850 0.44 -22.76 -21.37
CA GLY A 850 1.45 -22.81 -20.31
C GLY A 850 1.58 -24.19 -19.67
N ILE A 851 0.45 -24.81 -19.35
CA ILE A 851 0.42 -26.18 -18.81
C ILE A 851 0.96 -27.19 -19.83
N ALA A 852 0.60 -27.06 -21.11
CA ALA A 852 1.15 -27.90 -22.16
C ALA A 852 2.68 -27.75 -22.30
N ALA A 853 3.22 -26.52 -22.19
CA ALA A 853 4.66 -26.32 -22.17
C ALA A 853 5.33 -27.00 -20.97
N ALA A 854 4.70 -26.98 -19.79
CA ALA A 854 5.19 -27.72 -18.62
C ALA A 854 5.16 -29.25 -18.83
N GLN A 855 4.10 -29.79 -19.46
CA GLN A 855 4.02 -31.21 -19.83
C GLN A 855 5.15 -31.61 -20.78
N LEU A 856 5.45 -30.78 -21.79
CA LEU A 856 6.55 -31.04 -22.71
C LEU A 856 7.91 -31.07 -21.99
N ARG A 857 8.13 -30.16 -21.03
CA ARG A 857 9.37 -30.16 -20.22
C ARG A 857 9.50 -31.42 -19.37
N ASP A 858 8.41 -31.91 -18.79
CA ASP A 858 8.38 -33.17 -18.03
C ASP A 858 8.67 -34.40 -18.92
N GLU A 859 8.24 -34.34 -20.18
CA GLU A 859 8.57 -35.34 -21.22
C GLU A 859 9.99 -35.20 -21.79
N GLY A 860 10.77 -34.21 -21.34
CA GLY A 860 12.15 -33.96 -21.78
C GLY A 860 12.30 -33.11 -23.05
N ILE A 861 11.20 -32.55 -23.57
CA ILE A 861 11.21 -31.63 -24.72
C ILE A 861 11.43 -30.20 -24.22
N ALA A 862 12.42 -29.49 -24.77
CA ALA A 862 12.67 -28.11 -24.42
C ALA A 862 11.46 -27.23 -24.81
N ALA A 863 10.74 -26.68 -23.83
CA ALA A 863 9.55 -25.89 -24.09
C ALA A 863 9.40 -24.67 -23.16
N ALA A 864 8.93 -23.55 -23.71
CA ALA A 864 8.63 -22.34 -22.96
C ALA A 864 7.28 -21.73 -23.37
N SER A 865 6.53 -21.26 -22.38
CA SER A 865 5.37 -20.40 -22.57
C SER A 865 5.74 -18.95 -22.27
N ILE A 866 5.48 -18.06 -23.23
CA ILE A 866 5.72 -16.63 -23.06
C ILE A 866 4.37 -15.92 -23.01
N GLU A 867 4.04 -15.34 -21.86
CA GLU A 867 2.85 -14.53 -21.64
C GLU A 867 3.12 -13.09 -22.10
N TRP A 868 2.63 -12.77 -23.30
CA TRP A 868 2.84 -11.47 -23.91
C TRP A 868 1.84 -10.43 -23.40
N GLY A 869 2.34 -9.27 -23.00
CA GLY A 869 1.55 -8.04 -22.82
C GLY A 869 1.09 -7.45 -24.15
N LEU A 870 0.65 -6.19 -24.15
CA LEU A 870 0.11 -5.55 -25.34
C LEU A 870 1.19 -5.23 -26.39
N TRP A 871 0.95 -5.50 -27.68
CA TRP A 871 1.88 -5.19 -28.79
C TRP A 871 1.35 -4.04 -29.65
N ARG A 872 2.25 -3.16 -30.10
CA ARG A 872 1.97 -2.10 -31.09
C ARG A 872 2.15 -2.64 -32.50
N VAL A 873 1.09 -3.19 -33.10
CA VAL A 873 1.10 -3.72 -34.49
C VAL A 873 0.12 -2.93 -35.37
N GLN A 874 0.48 -2.64 -36.62
CA GLN A 874 -0.35 -1.87 -37.56
C GLN A 874 -1.66 -2.59 -37.95
N GLY A 875 -2.74 -1.81 -38.15
CA GLY A 875 -4.08 -2.26 -38.58
C GLY A 875 -5.15 -2.15 -37.48
N PRO A 876 -6.45 -2.23 -37.80
CA PRO A 876 -7.53 -2.13 -36.82
C PRO A 876 -7.50 -3.38 -35.93
N LEU A 877 -6.90 -3.25 -34.75
CA LEU A 877 -7.41 -3.89 -33.54
C LEU A 877 -8.58 -3.01 -33.11
N ASP A 878 -9.68 -3.58 -32.58
CA ASP A 878 -10.80 -2.75 -32.13
C ASP A 878 -10.25 -1.65 -31.22
N ALA A 879 -10.41 -0.39 -31.64
CA ALA A 879 -9.81 0.76 -30.96
C ALA A 879 -10.26 0.79 -29.49
N ASP A 880 -11.46 0.28 -29.23
CA ASP A 880 -12.09 0.16 -27.91
C ASP A 880 -11.37 -0.87 -27.02
N GLY A 881 -10.90 -1.99 -27.58
CA GLY A 881 -10.15 -3.02 -26.83
C GLY A 881 -8.71 -2.62 -26.50
N VAL A 882 -8.09 -1.77 -27.33
CA VAL A 882 -6.75 -1.21 -27.08
C VAL A 882 -6.82 -0.08 -26.05
N ALA A 883 -7.84 0.79 -26.12
CA ALA A 883 -8.06 1.85 -25.15
C ALA A 883 -8.35 1.31 -23.73
N ALA A 884 -9.18 0.26 -23.63
CA ALA A 884 -9.50 -0.38 -22.36
C ALA A 884 -8.29 -1.01 -21.65
N VAL A 885 -7.33 -1.59 -22.40
CA VAL A 885 -6.11 -2.19 -21.84
C VAL A 885 -5.06 -1.14 -21.47
N GLU A 886 -4.97 -0.03 -22.21
CA GLU A 886 -4.15 1.14 -21.82
C GLU A 886 -4.65 1.81 -20.53
N GLY A 887 -5.96 1.79 -20.26
CA GLY A 887 -6.56 2.28 -19.02
C GLY A 887 -6.22 1.46 -17.77
N ALA A 888 -5.60 0.28 -17.94
CA ALA A 888 -5.21 -0.62 -16.86
C ALA A 888 -3.72 -0.50 -16.45
N GLY A 889 -3.01 0.52 -16.95
CA GLY A 889 -1.59 0.74 -16.69
C GLY A 889 -0.65 -0.13 -17.55
N VAL A 890 -1.16 -0.98 -18.46
CA VAL A 890 -0.34 -1.77 -19.40
C VAL A 890 -0.08 -0.96 -20.68
N VAL A 891 1.19 -0.89 -21.09
CA VAL A 891 1.64 -0.05 -22.21
C VAL A 891 1.97 -0.91 -23.44
N PRO A 892 1.52 -0.53 -24.66
CA PRO A 892 1.86 -1.24 -25.89
C PRO A 892 3.38 -1.29 -26.14
N MET A 893 3.90 -2.50 -26.35
CA MET A 893 5.30 -2.77 -26.63
C MET A 893 5.59 -2.74 -28.14
N ALA A 894 6.77 -2.23 -28.51
CA ALA A 894 7.26 -2.38 -29.88
C ALA A 894 7.65 -3.86 -30.14
N PRO A 895 7.29 -4.45 -31.29
CA PRO A 895 7.58 -5.86 -31.60
C PRO A 895 9.03 -6.27 -31.37
N ALA A 896 9.98 -5.48 -31.86
CA ALA A 896 11.41 -5.77 -31.71
C ALA A 896 11.87 -5.78 -30.25
N ALA A 897 11.37 -4.84 -29.42
CA ALA A 897 11.71 -4.77 -28.00
C ALA A 897 11.09 -5.92 -27.20
N ALA A 898 9.84 -6.29 -27.52
CA ALA A 898 9.18 -7.46 -26.92
C ALA A 898 9.95 -8.74 -27.23
N MET A 899 10.29 -8.99 -28.50
CA MET A 899 11.07 -10.17 -28.90
C MET A 899 12.46 -10.19 -28.26
N ALA A 900 13.14 -9.04 -28.21
CA ALA A 900 14.45 -8.92 -27.58
C ALA A 900 14.44 -9.20 -26.08
N ALA A 901 13.31 -8.97 -25.38
CA ALA A 901 13.17 -9.33 -23.97
C ALA A 901 12.70 -10.78 -23.77
N GLY A 902 11.74 -11.25 -24.57
CA GLY A 902 11.09 -12.54 -24.38
C GLY A 902 11.82 -13.75 -24.93
N LEU A 903 12.61 -13.59 -26.00
CA LEU A 903 13.27 -14.70 -26.70
C LEU A 903 14.74 -14.91 -26.31
N VAL A 904 15.24 -14.19 -25.29
CA VAL A 904 16.63 -14.32 -24.80
C VAL A 904 16.88 -15.71 -24.23
N ASP A 905 15.88 -16.26 -23.55
CA ASP A 905 15.90 -17.57 -22.92
C ASP A 905 14.51 -18.20 -23.03
N VAL A 906 14.48 -19.39 -23.62
CA VAL A 906 13.27 -20.18 -23.91
C VAL A 906 13.29 -21.53 -23.21
N THR A 907 13.98 -21.62 -22.06
CA THR A 907 14.00 -22.85 -21.23
C THR A 907 12.92 -22.91 -20.15
N GLY A 908 12.25 -21.79 -19.88
CA GLY A 908 11.20 -21.69 -18.85
C GLY A 908 10.15 -20.66 -19.21
N ASP A 909 9.07 -20.66 -18.43
CA ASP A 909 7.94 -19.75 -18.67
C ASP A 909 8.29 -18.33 -18.24
N SER A 910 7.77 -17.34 -18.96
CA SER A 910 8.02 -15.92 -18.64
C SER A 910 6.85 -15.03 -19.02
N ILE A 911 6.78 -13.88 -18.36
CA ILE A 911 5.82 -12.81 -18.64
C ILE A 911 6.59 -11.64 -19.22
N VAL A 912 6.16 -11.12 -20.37
CA VAL A 912 6.83 -9.99 -21.04
C VAL A 912 5.84 -8.84 -21.18
N LEU A 913 6.08 -7.75 -20.45
CA LEU A 913 5.18 -6.59 -20.48
C LEU A 913 5.92 -5.26 -20.32
N SER A 914 5.28 -4.19 -20.75
CA SER A 914 5.61 -2.81 -20.39
C SER A 914 4.42 -2.24 -19.65
N ALA A 915 4.64 -1.50 -18.56
CA ALA A 915 3.57 -0.93 -17.76
C ALA A 915 3.97 0.43 -17.16
N ASP A 916 2.97 1.26 -16.86
CA ASP A 916 3.06 2.22 -15.78
C ASP A 916 2.80 1.47 -14.47
N TRP A 917 3.88 1.22 -13.74
CA TRP A 917 3.84 0.39 -12.53
C TRP A 917 3.02 1.01 -11.40
N THR A 918 2.87 2.34 -11.37
CA THR A 918 2.05 3.01 -10.35
C THR A 918 0.58 2.77 -10.66
N GLU A 919 0.16 3.01 -11.91
CA GLU A 919 -1.23 2.79 -12.33
C GLU A 919 -1.63 1.30 -12.23
N LEU A 920 -0.75 0.39 -12.64
CA LEU A 920 -0.99 -1.04 -12.52
C LEU A 920 -1.09 -1.49 -11.05
N HIS A 921 -0.24 -0.95 -10.17
CA HIS A 921 -0.30 -1.23 -8.73
C HIS A 921 -1.62 -0.75 -8.13
N ASP A 922 -2.03 0.48 -8.40
CA ASP A 922 -3.26 1.07 -7.89
C ASP A 922 -4.49 0.29 -8.36
N LEU A 923 -4.54 -0.07 -9.65
CA LEU A 923 -5.63 -0.87 -10.22
C LEU A 923 -5.73 -2.24 -9.55
N LEU A 924 -4.62 -2.95 -9.39
CA LEU A 924 -4.62 -4.25 -8.70
C LEU A 924 -4.97 -4.10 -7.22
N GLY A 925 -4.74 -2.93 -6.62
CA GLY A 925 -5.16 -2.59 -5.27
C GLY A 925 -6.68 -2.65 -5.10
N LEU A 926 -7.44 -2.14 -6.09
CA LEU A 926 -8.91 -2.12 -6.08
C LEU A 926 -9.52 -3.52 -5.90
N PHE A 927 -8.95 -4.52 -6.56
CA PHE A 927 -9.40 -5.92 -6.48
C PHE A 927 -8.65 -6.74 -5.41
N GLY A 928 -7.72 -6.10 -4.69
CA GLY A 928 -6.87 -6.70 -3.67
C GLY A 928 -5.90 -7.76 -4.20
N TYR A 929 -5.44 -7.61 -5.45
CA TYR A 929 -4.48 -8.46 -6.13
C TYR A 929 -3.05 -7.88 -6.14
N GLN A 930 -2.88 -6.61 -5.76
CA GLN A 930 -1.60 -5.89 -5.65
C GLN A 930 -0.45 -6.64 -4.93
N PRO A 931 -0.69 -7.46 -3.89
CA PRO A 931 0.36 -8.22 -3.20
C PRO A 931 1.18 -9.17 -4.09
N VAL A 932 0.67 -9.59 -5.25
CA VAL A 932 1.45 -10.40 -6.21
C VAL A 932 2.68 -9.64 -6.73
N LEU A 933 2.64 -8.30 -6.73
CA LEU A 933 3.74 -7.44 -7.19
C LEU A 933 4.75 -7.09 -6.09
N ALA A 934 4.57 -7.59 -4.86
CA ALA A 934 5.35 -7.15 -3.69
C ALA A 934 6.88 -7.35 -3.83
N ASP A 935 7.32 -8.31 -4.64
CA ASP A 935 8.74 -8.66 -4.81
C ASP A 935 9.33 -8.09 -6.12
N LEU A 936 8.60 -7.24 -6.84
CA LEU A 936 9.10 -6.62 -8.07
C LEU A 936 10.11 -5.51 -7.75
N ASP A 937 11.40 -5.82 -7.88
CA ASP A 937 12.45 -4.81 -7.94
C ASP A 937 12.65 -4.31 -9.38
N LEU A 938 12.11 -3.13 -9.66
CA LEU A 938 12.21 -2.48 -10.96
C LEU A 938 13.46 -1.61 -11.12
N SER A 939 14.28 -1.46 -10.07
CA SER A 939 15.48 -0.63 -10.08
C SER A 939 16.68 -1.29 -10.78
N THR A 940 16.61 -2.61 -11.00
CA THR A 940 17.73 -3.46 -11.46
C THR A 940 17.55 -4.04 -12.87
N ALA A 941 16.44 -3.76 -13.57
CA ALA A 941 16.16 -4.35 -14.88
C ALA A 941 17.11 -3.82 -15.99
N PRO A 942 17.77 -4.69 -16.78
CA PRO A 942 18.66 -4.26 -17.86
C PRO A 942 17.87 -3.59 -19.00
N VAL A 943 18.23 -2.34 -19.31
CA VAL A 943 17.73 -1.63 -20.50
C VAL A 943 18.44 -2.18 -21.74
N LEU A 944 17.73 -2.96 -22.57
CA LEU A 944 18.31 -3.48 -23.81
C LEU A 944 18.34 -2.38 -24.90
N PRO A 945 19.48 -2.19 -25.60
CA PRO A 945 19.58 -1.26 -26.73
C PRO A 945 18.79 -1.78 -27.94
N ALA A 946 18.01 -0.91 -28.59
CA ALA A 946 17.38 -1.24 -29.88
C ALA A 946 18.43 -1.21 -31.01
N PRO A 947 18.38 -2.12 -32.00
CA PRO A 947 19.19 -2.01 -33.20
C PRO A 947 18.76 -0.80 -34.04
N SER A 948 19.74 -0.06 -34.56
CA SER A 948 19.56 1.14 -35.38
C SER A 948 18.94 0.82 -36.75
N GLU A 949 17.79 1.43 -37.07
CA GLU A 949 17.25 1.42 -38.44
C GLU A 949 18.05 2.35 -39.36
N PRO A 950 18.29 1.97 -40.64
CA PRO A 950 18.89 2.87 -41.62
C PRO A 950 17.89 3.94 -42.07
N SER A 951 18.20 5.21 -41.83
CA SER A 951 17.38 6.35 -42.26
C SER A 951 17.35 6.50 -43.78
N ILE A 952 16.16 6.48 -44.38
CA ILE A 952 15.94 6.98 -45.74
C ILE A 952 15.43 8.42 -45.62
N ALA A 953 16.25 9.36 -46.11
CA ALA A 953 15.85 10.77 -46.22
C ALA A 953 14.78 10.93 -47.31
N VAL A 954 13.62 11.47 -46.95
CA VAL A 954 12.65 11.99 -47.92
C VAL A 954 12.53 13.49 -47.71
N VAL A 955 12.97 14.21 -48.73
CA VAL A 955 12.90 15.67 -48.88
C VAL A 955 11.44 16.06 -49.10
N SER A 956 10.90 16.93 -48.27
CA SER A 956 9.59 17.54 -48.50
C SER A 956 9.73 18.78 -49.39
N ASP A 957 9.10 18.78 -50.56
CA ASP A 957 8.86 19.99 -51.34
C ASP A 957 7.40 20.44 -51.18
N VAL A 958 7.26 21.76 -51.19
CA VAL A 958 6.10 22.56 -50.79
C VAL A 958 5.16 22.80 -51.98
N ALA A 959 3.85 22.88 -51.74
CA ALA A 959 2.97 23.77 -52.51
C ALA A 959 1.76 24.18 -51.66
N ALA A 960 1.62 25.50 -51.52
CA ALA A 960 0.63 26.22 -50.74
C ALA A 960 -0.56 26.68 -51.60
N GLU A 961 -1.70 26.96 -50.96
CA GLU A 961 -2.74 27.94 -51.35
C GLU A 961 -3.88 27.82 -50.29
N THR A 962 -4.51 28.84 -49.71
CA THR A 962 -4.33 30.31 -49.66
C THR A 962 -5.21 30.80 -48.50
N VAL A 963 -4.73 31.78 -47.76
CA VAL A 963 -5.44 32.47 -46.67
C VAL A 963 -6.30 33.60 -47.25
N HIS A 964 -7.53 33.75 -46.76
CA HIS A 964 -8.20 35.05 -46.71
C HIS A 964 -8.57 35.38 -45.26
N ASP A 965 -8.35 36.65 -44.95
CA ASP A 965 -8.09 37.29 -43.67
C ASP A 965 -9.29 38.17 -43.29
N GLU A 966 -9.66 38.23 -42.01
CA GLU A 966 -10.31 39.41 -41.42
C GLU A 966 -10.26 39.37 -39.88
N GLN A 967 -9.19 40.01 -39.36
CA GLN A 967 -9.11 40.95 -38.21
C GLN A 967 -9.67 40.64 -36.80
N PRO A 968 -9.01 41.21 -35.75
CA PRO A 968 -9.12 40.76 -34.37
C PRO A 968 -10.27 41.43 -33.61
N ALA A 969 -11.13 40.62 -33.00
CA ALA A 969 -12.14 41.07 -32.06
C ALA A 969 -11.80 40.61 -30.64
N ASP A 970 -11.45 41.62 -29.83
CA ASP A 970 -11.83 41.82 -28.44
C ASP A 970 -11.62 40.69 -27.42
N SER A 971 -10.85 41.04 -26.38
CA SER A 971 -10.76 40.36 -25.10
C SER A 971 -12.13 40.34 -24.40
N GLY A 972 -13.02 39.47 -24.87
CA GLY A 972 -14.27 39.10 -24.23
C GLY A 972 -14.04 37.87 -23.36
N SER A 973 -14.37 38.01 -22.08
CA SER A 973 -14.51 36.91 -21.12
C SER A 973 -15.03 35.63 -21.76
N VAL A 974 -14.29 34.52 -21.62
CA VAL A 974 -14.79 33.18 -21.93
C VAL A 974 -16.12 33.01 -21.17
N PRO A 975 -17.25 32.72 -21.85
CA PRO A 975 -18.47 32.39 -21.15
C PRO A 975 -18.20 31.15 -20.30
N ARG A 976 -18.58 31.20 -19.01
CA ARG A 976 -18.60 30.03 -18.13
C ARG A 976 -19.52 28.96 -18.74
N ALA A 977 -18.99 28.11 -19.62
CA ALA A 977 -19.45 26.73 -19.67
C ALA A 977 -19.14 26.15 -18.28
N GLY A 978 -20.17 25.67 -17.58
CA GLY A 978 -19.95 25.11 -16.25
C GLY A 978 -19.02 23.90 -16.37
N VAL A 979 -18.17 23.65 -15.38
CA VAL A 979 -17.39 22.40 -15.29
C VAL A 979 -18.29 21.18 -15.54
N ALA A 980 -19.55 21.24 -15.09
CA ALA A 980 -20.59 20.26 -15.37
C ALA A 980 -20.85 19.98 -16.87
N ASP A 981 -20.78 20.98 -17.75
CA ASP A 981 -21.02 20.80 -19.19
C ASP A 981 -19.83 20.12 -19.88
N LEU A 982 -18.61 20.44 -19.45
CA LEU A 982 -17.39 19.77 -19.90
C LEU A 982 -17.34 18.32 -19.42
N LEU A 983 -17.69 18.08 -18.15
CA LEU A 983 -17.81 16.72 -17.62
C LEU A 983 -18.90 15.93 -18.33
N ARG A 984 -20.06 16.53 -18.64
CA ARG A 984 -21.11 15.85 -19.41
C ARG A 984 -20.63 15.45 -20.81
N ALA A 985 -19.83 16.29 -21.46
CA ALA A 985 -19.25 16.00 -22.76
C ALA A 985 -18.22 14.85 -22.70
N GLU A 986 -17.31 14.87 -21.72
CA GLU A 986 -16.34 13.79 -21.55
C GLU A 986 -17.00 12.48 -21.12
N LEU A 987 -18.06 12.55 -20.31
CA LEU A 987 -18.87 11.40 -19.90
C LEU A 987 -19.53 10.75 -21.12
N ALA A 988 -20.19 11.54 -21.97
CA ALA A 988 -20.83 11.01 -23.18
C ALA A 988 -19.84 10.34 -24.13
N VAL A 989 -18.63 10.90 -24.27
CA VAL A 989 -17.56 10.27 -25.05
C VAL A 989 -17.08 8.96 -24.41
N SER A 990 -16.92 8.92 -23.07
CA SER A 990 -16.54 7.69 -22.36
C SER A 990 -17.60 6.59 -22.44
N MET A 991 -18.88 6.96 -22.59
CA MET A 991 -20.00 6.04 -22.75
C MET A 991 -20.29 5.66 -24.21
N GLY A 992 -19.56 6.24 -25.18
CA GLY A 992 -19.78 5.98 -26.61
C GLY A 992 -21.06 6.61 -27.19
N LEU A 993 -21.63 7.62 -26.53
CA LEU A 993 -22.84 8.32 -26.96
C LEU A 993 -22.50 9.42 -28.00
N GLY A 994 -23.31 9.53 -29.06
CA GLY A 994 -23.11 10.53 -30.11
C GLY A 994 -23.39 11.96 -29.61
N ALA A 995 -22.64 12.95 -30.12
CA ALA A 995 -22.69 14.35 -29.69
C ALA A 995 -24.06 15.08 -29.82
N GLN A 996 -25.12 14.40 -30.30
CA GLN A 996 -26.48 14.94 -30.43
C GLN A 996 -27.55 14.21 -29.58
N GLU A 997 -27.17 13.20 -28.79
CA GLU A 997 -28.08 12.48 -27.89
C GLU A 997 -27.65 12.65 -26.43
N ILE A 998 -27.95 13.80 -25.82
CA ILE A 998 -27.69 13.98 -24.37
C ILE A 998 -28.76 14.87 -23.75
N ASP A 999 -29.77 14.23 -23.14
CA ASP A 999 -30.46 14.75 -21.96
C ASP A 999 -30.09 13.82 -20.79
N VAL A 1000 -28.86 13.97 -20.28
CA VAL A 1000 -28.35 13.20 -19.14
C VAL A 1000 -28.72 13.94 -17.87
N ASP A 1001 -29.60 13.33 -17.09
CA ASP A 1001 -30.02 13.84 -15.78
C ASP A 1001 -28.81 13.88 -14.82
N PRO A 1002 -28.37 15.07 -14.38
CA PRO A 1002 -27.16 15.23 -13.58
C PRO A 1002 -27.30 14.69 -12.15
N ASP A 1003 -28.53 14.36 -11.71
CA ASP A 1003 -28.83 13.84 -10.37
C ASP A 1003 -28.94 12.30 -10.35
N VAL A 1004 -28.83 11.64 -11.51
CA VAL A 1004 -28.82 10.18 -11.60
C VAL A 1004 -27.41 9.65 -11.37
N PRO A 1005 -27.23 8.63 -10.51
CA PRO A 1005 -25.95 7.94 -10.33
C PRO A 1005 -25.34 7.53 -11.67
N LEU A 1006 -24.06 7.81 -11.88
CA LEU A 1006 -23.38 7.51 -13.15
C LEU A 1006 -23.46 6.01 -13.50
N VAL A 1007 -23.41 5.13 -12.51
CA VAL A 1007 -23.62 3.68 -12.68
C VAL A 1007 -25.03 3.31 -13.15
N ALA A 1008 -26.05 4.08 -12.76
CA ALA A 1008 -27.43 3.87 -13.19
C ALA A 1008 -27.68 4.35 -14.63
N LEU A 1009 -26.79 5.20 -15.16
CA LEU A 1009 -26.74 5.56 -16.59
C LEU A 1009 -26.03 4.50 -17.44
N GLY A 1010 -25.53 3.41 -16.82
CA GLY A 1010 -24.80 2.35 -17.50
C GLY A 1010 -23.30 2.57 -17.58
N LEU A 1011 -22.75 3.50 -16.79
CA LEU A 1011 -21.30 3.71 -16.69
C LEU A 1011 -20.64 2.53 -15.95
N ASP A 1012 -19.78 1.79 -16.64
CA ASP A 1012 -19.00 0.71 -16.05
C ASP A 1012 -17.60 1.14 -15.57
N SER A 1013 -16.83 0.24 -14.95
CA SER A 1013 -15.50 0.54 -14.39
C SER A 1013 -14.46 0.97 -15.42
N LEU A 1014 -14.52 0.48 -16.66
CA LEU A 1014 -13.60 0.90 -17.71
C LEU A 1014 -14.01 2.27 -18.25
N GLN A 1015 -15.30 2.51 -18.44
CA GLN A 1015 -15.81 3.82 -18.83
C GLN A 1015 -15.57 4.87 -17.74
N ALA A 1016 -15.63 4.49 -16.45
CA ALA A 1016 -15.28 5.36 -15.33
C ALA A 1016 -13.78 5.72 -15.30
N LEU A 1017 -12.90 4.78 -15.63
CA LEU A 1017 -11.46 5.02 -15.76
C LEU A 1017 -11.13 5.90 -16.98
N ASP A 1018 -11.75 5.63 -18.12
CA ASP A 1018 -11.64 6.45 -19.32
C ASP A 1018 -12.19 7.86 -19.07
N PHE A 1019 -13.31 7.98 -18.36
CA PHE A 1019 -13.88 9.25 -17.93
C PHE A 1019 -12.92 10.00 -17.02
N ARG A 1020 -12.38 9.37 -15.96
CA ARG A 1020 -11.33 9.95 -15.09
C ARG A 1020 -10.13 10.42 -15.90
N LYS A 1021 -9.60 9.58 -16.80
CA LYS A 1021 -8.42 9.91 -17.62
C LYS A 1021 -8.69 11.11 -18.52
N ARG A 1022 -9.86 11.16 -19.16
CA ARG A 1022 -10.30 12.28 -19.99
C ARG A 1022 -10.45 13.56 -19.16
N VAL A 1023 -11.07 13.48 -17.98
CA VAL A 1023 -11.18 14.60 -17.05
C VAL A 1023 -9.80 15.10 -16.59
N LYS A 1024 -8.89 14.20 -16.22
CA LYS A 1024 -7.50 14.54 -15.87
C LYS A 1024 -6.75 15.19 -17.03
N THR A 1025 -6.97 14.72 -18.25
CA THR A 1025 -6.31 15.27 -19.45
C THR A 1025 -6.87 16.62 -19.86
N THR A 1026 -8.20 16.78 -19.82
CA THR A 1026 -8.91 17.97 -20.31
C THR A 1026 -9.00 19.08 -19.25
N LEU A 1027 -9.13 18.71 -17.97
CA LEU A 1027 -9.38 19.64 -16.86
C LEU A 1027 -8.23 19.71 -15.84
N ASP A 1028 -7.16 18.93 -16.00
CA ASP A 1028 -6.01 18.83 -15.07
C ASP A 1028 -6.44 18.55 -13.62
N GLN A 1029 -7.53 17.80 -13.45
CA GLN A 1029 -8.07 17.42 -12.16
C GLN A 1029 -8.33 15.91 -12.11
N ASP A 1030 -7.97 15.31 -10.98
CA ASP A 1030 -8.12 13.87 -10.78
C ASP A 1030 -9.45 13.55 -10.10
N LEU A 1031 -10.06 12.43 -10.50
CA LEU A 1031 -11.35 11.99 -9.96
C LEU A 1031 -11.19 10.67 -9.21
N PRO A 1032 -11.79 10.52 -8.01
CA PRO A 1032 -11.82 9.24 -7.32
C PRO A 1032 -12.76 8.27 -8.04
N VAL A 1033 -12.19 7.25 -8.69
CA VAL A 1033 -12.96 6.20 -9.41
C VAL A 1033 -13.90 5.44 -8.47
N GLU A 1034 -13.50 5.27 -7.21
CA GLU A 1034 -14.35 4.68 -6.17
C GLU A 1034 -15.65 5.48 -5.96
N ALA A 1035 -15.62 6.81 -6.07
CA ALA A 1035 -16.82 7.63 -5.95
C ALA A 1035 -17.72 7.48 -7.19
N ILE A 1036 -17.11 7.46 -8.38
CA ILE A 1036 -17.83 7.25 -9.65
C ILE A 1036 -18.55 5.89 -9.63
N LEU A 1037 -17.84 4.83 -9.20
CA LEU A 1037 -18.37 3.48 -9.09
C LEU A 1037 -19.25 3.24 -7.87
N GLY A 1038 -19.09 4.06 -6.82
CA GLY A 1038 -19.91 4.08 -5.62
C GLY A 1038 -21.28 4.74 -5.83
N GLY A 1039 -21.60 5.16 -7.06
CA GLY A 1039 -22.90 5.71 -7.41
C GLY A 1039 -22.99 7.23 -7.39
N ALA A 1040 -21.86 7.95 -7.41
CA ALA A 1040 -21.88 9.40 -7.55
C ALA A 1040 -22.59 9.81 -8.85
N SER A 1041 -23.43 10.82 -8.74
CA SER A 1041 -24.05 11.56 -9.84
C SER A 1041 -23.08 12.58 -10.45
N LEU A 1042 -23.40 13.13 -11.61
CA LEU A 1042 -22.55 14.15 -12.26
C LEU A 1042 -22.38 15.40 -11.38
N HIS A 1043 -23.40 15.76 -10.58
CA HIS A 1043 -23.33 16.88 -9.64
C HIS A 1043 -22.35 16.62 -8.49
N GLU A 1044 -22.39 15.41 -7.93
CA GLU A 1044 -21.48 15.00 -6.86
C GLU A 1044 -20.03 14.91 -7.37
N VAL A 1045 -19.82 14.48 -8.62
CA VAL A 1045 -18.51 14.55 -9.27
C VAL A 1045 -18.02 15.98 -9.43
N VAL A 1046 -18.89 16.94 -9.76
CA VAL A 1046 -18.53 18.38 -9.79
C VAL A 1046 -18.14 18.89 -8.40
N ASP A 1047 -18.80 18.42 -7.35
CA ASP A 1047 -18.48 18.82 -5.98
C ASP A 1047 -17.18 18.19 -5.46
N LEU A 1048 -16.83 16.98 -5.91
CA LEU A 1048 -15.54 16.33 -5.64
C LEU A 1048 -14.34 17.03 -6.31
N MET A 1049 -14.61 17.90 -7.29
CA MET A 1049 -13.62 18.69 -8.04
C MET A 1049 -13.38 20.09 -7.47
N ARG A 1050 -14.15 20.49 -6.44
CA ARG A 1050 -14.01 21.75 -5.71
C ARG A 1050 -13.14 21.57 -4.48
#